data_AF-A0A959RYY6-F1
#
_entry.id   AF-A0A959RYY6-F1
#
_cell.length_a   1.000
_cell.length_b   1.000
_cell.length_c   1.000
_cell.angle_alpha   90.00
_cell.angle_beta   90.00
_cell.angle_gamma   90.00
#
_symmetry.space_group_name_H-M   'P 1'
#
loop_
_entity.id
_entity.type
_entity.pdbx_description
1 polymer ?
#
loop_
_entity_poly.entity_id
_entity_poly.type
_entity_poly.pdbx_seq_one_letter_code
_entity_poly.pdbx_strand_id
1 'polypeptide(L)'
;MKNIFTLLILGFLSIQLSNAQTSCSFIIHVDEANGNDNSTCGDEGTPCASISHGLLRADLENLSTVRVSQGNYQEVVTLRDGISIWGGFDAQWSPTGTTSLQGALDFNGEVYAIRGDNINAPTVVANLVIAAPNALLTGRSSYGVHISNSTGLTFQNVDITGGAGFLGTAGSAGTDASTFASNGSDGGDGDEYNTACNDDDSGSGGTGAVTAGYPNTKGGNGGRGGYMDSDCSGFPDLDATGGVNGSNATVWLTNSYGYRGGGGGTCGNGNPGNDGRTIHGTGGAGATTSATLSGNFWTATVADSGTLGEDGTGGGGGGGSGGCDSGTDSYGAGGGGGGSGGIAAPSAGTGGRSGGNSSCLFLVNSTVSVIDCNFTMGAGGIGGAGGESGEGTAGGQGGAGGNGPGTGDGGDGGDGGDGGHSGGGGGGAGGSAYGIYGINSTVNRSGGSFVGGSAGTGGAGGTAVPTGVAGQAGASGVVADVAGTITDNQTSLALEPDPCVEVITSALQILEYCAGESTTIEFTAIGSFSAGNIFTVQLSDASGNFTTPTDIGSVNSNTPTPIVVTFPTGTPQGSGYRVRVNSTNSPSIGVSSATDIIINALPNVVANASDQNVCAGENVTLSGSGADSYLWSNSVTDGVAFIPISSMYYTVLGTDNSTLCFNFDSVMVSVIDLPDTSVILSGNQLAAVSGVGAYQWVDCDNGYAELNGETNQTFTASGSGNYALVITENGCSDTSSCYNVMTVGVDDALAQEPVLLLYPNPSSGQFQMISDVALPMEVTVFNLIGQTVYTNGNMTSNAIIDLTGVENGLYQVRFYNEDVNLVRQILVQQ
;
A
#
# COMPACT_ATOMS: atom_id res chain seq x y z
N MET A 1 -36.04 -39.96 14.85
CA MET A 1 -36.26 -41.15 14.01
C MET A 1 -35.60 -41.08 12.61
N LYS A 2 -34.65 -40.15 12.35
CA LYS A 2 -33.96 -40.02 11.04
C LYS A 2 -32.65 -40.83 10.89
N ASN A 3 -32.18 -41.56 11.92
CA ASN A 3 -30.81 -42.14 11.94
C ASN A 3 -30.69 -43.68 11.78
N ILE A 4 -31.72 -44.39 11.32
CA ILE A 4 -31.67 -45.88 11.24
C ILE A 4 -31.61 -46.43 9.79
N PHE A 5 -31.79 -45.59 8.76
CA PHE A 5 -31.70 -46.03 7.36
C PHE A 5 -30.32 -45.89 6.70
N THR A 6 -29.31 -45.41 7.44
CA THR A 6 -27.99 -45.00 6.92
C THR A 6 -27.00 -46.16 6.73
N LEU A 7 -27.30 -47.38 7.22
CA LEU A 7 -26.30 -48.47 7.23
C LEU A 7 -26.28 -49.37 5.99
N LEU A 8 -27.23 -49.23 5.05
CA LEU A 8 -27.33 -50.14 3.89
C LEU A 8 -26.84 -49.55 2.55
N ILE A 9 -26.55 -48.25 2.46
CA ILE A 9 -26.15 -47.57 1.22
C ILE A 9 -24.62 -47.35 1.14
N LEU A 10 -23.88 -47.60 2.23
CA LEU A 10 -22.41 -47.48 2.30
C LEU A 10 -21.64 -48.57 1.52
N GLY A 11 -22.32 -49.60 0.99
CA GLY A 11 -21.68 -50.72 0.28
C GLY A 11 -21.65 -50.63 -1.24
N PHE A 12 -22.36 -49.68 -1.87
CA PHE A 12 -22.55 -49.65 -3.32
C PHE A 12 -22.04 -48.39 -4.03
N LEU A 13 -21.46 -47.43 -3.30
CA LEU A 13 -20.96 -46.18 -3.86
C LEU A 13 -19.42 -46.04 -3.83
N SER A 14 -18.70 -47.16 -3.81
CA SER A 14 -17.23 -47.17 -3.81
C SER A 14 -16.62 -47.68 -5.13
N ILE A 15 -17.41 -47.84 -6.20
CA ILE A 15 -16.97 -48.47 -7.47
C ILE A 15 -17.30 -47.60 -8.73
N GLN A 16 -17.48 -46.28 -8.61
CA GLN A 16 -17.62 -45.38 -9.79
C GLN A 16 -16.75 -44.11 -9.72
N LEU A 17 -15.63 -44.15 -9.00
CA LEU A 17 -14.60 -43.10 -9.00
C LEU A 17 -13.29 -43.58 -9.66
N SER A 18 -13.36 -44.48 -10.64
CA SER A 18 -12.18 -44.90 -11.40
C SER A 18 -12.09 -44.29 -12.79
N ASN A 19 -12.84 -43.21 -13.10
CA ASN A 19 -12.76 -42.58 -14.42
C ASN A 19 -13.23 -41.11 -14.52
N ALA A 20 -13.24 -40.36 -13.41
CA ALA A 20 -13.20 -38.91 -13.54
C ALA A 20 -11.77 -38.53 -13.94
N GLN A 21 -11.56 -38.16 -15.20
CA GLN A 21 -10.29 -37.55 -15.63
C GLN A 21 -9.98 -36.41 -14.67
N THR A 22 -8.90 -36.58 -13.90
CA THR A 22 -8.44 -35.61 -12.91
C THR A 22 -8.04 -34.34 -13.63
N SER A 23 -8.42 -33.18 -13.09
CA SER A 23 -8.04 -31.84 -13.56
C SER A 23 -6.51 -31.65 -13.73
N CYS A 24 -5.69 -32.53 -13.15
CA CYS A 24 -4.23 -32.60 -13.31
C CYS A 24 -3.70 -33.48 -14.46
N SER A 25 -4.54 -34.10 -15.29
CA SER A 25 -4.07 -35.02 -16.35
C SER A 25 -3.54 -34.34 -17.62
N PHE A 26 -3.33 -33.02 -17.57
CA PHE A 26 -3.07 -32.12 -18.71
C PHE A 26 -1.99 -31.06 -18.40
N ILE A 27 -0.86 -31.45 -17.78
CA ILE A 27 0.20 -30.55 -17.33
C ILE A 27 1.57 -31.08 -17.79
N ILE A 28 2.49 -30.17 -18.09
CA ILE A 28 3.90 -30.50 -18.28
C ILE A 28 4.70 -30.22 -17.00
N HIS A 29 5.47 -31.21 -16.58
CA HIS A 29 6.38 -31.16 -15.43
C HIS A 29 7.81 -30.88 -15.88
N VAL A 30 8.47 -29.96 -15.19
CA VAL A 30 9.85 -29.54 -15.47
C VAL A 30 10.70 -29.69 -14.20
N ASP A 31 11.80 -30.41 -14.30
CA ASP A 31 12.78 -30.62 -13.24
C ASP A 31 14.20 -30.60 -13.84
N GLU A 32 14.99 -29.57 -13.50
CA GLU A 32 16.36 -29.40 -14.00
C GLU A 32 17.29 -30.56 -13.64
N ALA A 33 17.14 -31.15 -12.45
CA ALA A 33 18.07 -32.15 -11.94
C ALA A 33 17.75 -33.56 -12.47
N ASN A 34 16.46 -33.86 -12.66
CA ASN A 34 15.99 -35.20 -13.00
C ASN A 34 15.37 -35.31 -14.40
N GLY A 35 15.16 -34.18 -15.08
CA GLY A 35 14.49 -34.12 -16.37
C GLY A 35 15.38 -34.38 -17.57
N ASN A 36 14.73 -34.52 -18.74
CA ASN A 36 15.41 -34.64 -20.03
C ASN A 36 14.57 -34.00 -21.14
N ASP A 37 15.15 -33.12 -21.95
CA ASP A 37 14.47 -32.40 -23.04
C ASP A 37 14.33 -33.25 -24.31
N ASN A 38 13.68 -34.41 -24.16
CA ASN A 38 13.29 -35.26 -25.29
C ASN A 38 11.84 -34.99 -25.71
N SER A 39 11.37 -35.69 -26.76
CA SER A 39 10.02 -35.51 -27.29
C SER A 39 8.92 -36.12 -26.44
N THR A 40 9.24 -36.83 -25.34
CA THR A 40 8.28 -37.54 -24.49
C THR A 40 8.26 -37.08 -23.03
N CYS A 41 9.15 -36.20 -22.60
CA CYS A 41 9.18 -35.65 -21.25
C CYS A 41 7.90 -34.88 -20.83
N GLY A 42 7.69 -34.61 -19.55
CA GLY A 42 6.62 -33.72 -19.07
C GLY A 42 5.59 -34.37 -18.15
N ASP A 43 5.67 -35.67 -17.96
CA ASP A 43 4.99 -36.41 -16.90
C ASP A 43 5.84 -36.45 -15.62
N GLU A 44 5.21 -36.69 -14.46
CA GLU A 44 5.86 -36.61 -13.14
C GLU A 44 7.08 -37.54 -12.99
N GLY A 45 7.06 -38.70 -13.65
CA GLY A 45 8.15 -39.68 -13.63
C GLY A 45 9.26 -39.40 -14.66
N THR A 46 8.99 -38.60 -15.68
CA THR A 46 9.94 -38.22 -16.73
C THR A 46 9.79 -36.74 -17.10
N PRO A 47 10.10 -35.81 -16.15
CA PRO A 47 9.95 -34.38 -16.39
C PRO A 47 10.88 -33.87 -17.51
N CYS A 48 10.55 -32.72 -18.10
CA CYS A 48 11.47 -32.01 -18.98
C CYS A 48 12.58 -31.33 -18.15
N ALA A 49 13.77 -31.12 -18.72
CA ALA A 49 14.89 -30.51 -18.00
C ALA A 49 14.81 -28.97 -17.98
N SER A 50 14.29 -28.36 -19.04
CA SER A 50 14.18 -26.90 -19.15
C SER A 50 12.74 -26.41 -19.20
N ILE A 51 12.51 -25.20 -18.68
CA ILE A 51 11.21 -24.50 -18.73
C ILE A 51 10.85 -24.20 -20.17
N SER A 52 11.82 -23.77 -20.99
CA SER A 52 11.59 -23.46 -22.41
C SER A 52 11.09 -24.68 -23.19
N HIS A 53 11.67 -25.86 -22.93
CA HIS A 53 11.21 -27.10 -23.55
C HIS A 53 9.88 -27.58 -22.97
N GLY A 54 9.64 -27.37 -21.67
CA GLY A 54 8.34 -27.62 -21.06
C GLY A 54 7.20 -26.81 -21.70
N LEU A 55 7.43 -25.51 -21.95
CA LEU A 55 6.50 -24.63 -22.66
C LEU A 55 6.27 -25.08 -24.11
N LEU A 56 7.32 -25.51 -24.81
CA LEU A 56 7.21 -26.07 -26.16
C LEU A 56 6.32 -27.33 -26.16
N ARG A 57 6.49 -28.20 -25.17
CA ARG A 57 5.69 -29.42 -25.05
C ARG A 57 4.23 -29.13 -24.72
N ALA A 58 3.98 -28.20 -23.80
CA ALA A 58 2.63 -27.77 -23.48
C ALA A 58 1.90 -27.23 -24.72
N ASP A 59 2.58 -26.41 -25.53
CA ASP A 59 2.02 -25.87 -26.78
C ASP A 59 1.71 -26.97 -27.81
N LEU A 60 2.65 -27.91 -28.03
CA LEU A 60 2.46 -29.03 -28.96
C LEU A 60 1.32 -29.97 -28.55
N GLU A 61 1.07 -30.09 -27.25
CA GLU A 61 0.02 -30.95 -26.69
C GLU A 61 -1.26 -30.18 -26.36
N ASN A 62 -1.30 -28.88 -26.66
CA ASN A 62 -2.42 -27.98 -26.41
C ASN A 62 -2.84 -27.95 -24.91
N LEU A 63 -1.84 -27.88 -24.05
CA LEU A 63 -1.93 -27.79 -22.59
C LEU A 63 -1.67 -26.34 -22.15
N SER A 64 -2.34 -25.91 -21.09
CA SER A 64 -2.29 -24.53 -20.59
C SER A 64 -1.35 -24.32 -19.41
N THR A 65 -0.62 -25.35 -18.97
CA THR A 65 0.09 -25.30 -17.68
C THR A 65 1.40 -26.08 -17.68
N VAL A 66 2.43 -25.44 -17.14
CA VAL A 66 3.74 -26.00 -16.84
C VAL A 66 4.03 -25.84 -15.35
N ARG A 67 4.35 -26.95 -14.66
CA ARG A 67 4.82 -26.97 -13.28
C ARG A 67 6.33 -27.16 -13.25
N VAL A 68 7.00 -26.31 -12.48
CA VAL A 68 8.45 -26.27 -12.41
C VAL A 68 8.89 -26.60 -10.98
N SER A 69 9.74 -27.61 -10.85
CA SER A 69 10.30 -27.98 -9.55
C SER A 69 11.22 -26.89 -9.03
N GLN A 70 11.48 -26.91 -7.72
CA GLN A 70 12.50 -26.09 -7.09
C GLN A 70 13.87 -26.48 -7.66
N GLY A 71 14.62 -25.49 -8.09
CA GLY A 71 15.90 -25.67 -8.77
C GLY A 71 16.45 -24.33 -9.23
N ASN A 72 17.62 -24.37 -9.88
CA ASN A 72 18.24 -23.20 -10.47
C ASN A 72 18.34 -23.36 -11.98
N TYR A 73 17.39 -22.78 -12.69
CA TYR A 73 17.28 -22.85 -14.14
C TYR A 73 18.10 -21.73 -14.77
N GLN A 74 19.04 -22.07 -15.66
CA GLN A 74 19.88 -21.11 -16.37
C GLN A 74 19.51 -21.09 -17.85
N GLU A 75 18.53 -20.28 -18.20
CA GLU A 75 18.00 -20.19 -19.56
C GLU A 75 17.26 -18.87 -19.80
N VAL A 76 16.95 -18.59 -21.07
CA VAL A 76 16.04 -17.50 -21.45
C VAL A 76 14.68 -18.10 -21.75
N VAL A 77 13.67 -17.77 -20.94
CA VAL A 77 12.31 -18.28 -21.11
C VAL A 77 11.51 -17.36 -22.01
N THR A 78 11.03 -17.89 -23.14
CA THR A 78 10.06 -17.18 -23.99
C THR A 78 8.65 -17.67 -23.69
N LEU A 79 7.80 -16.78 -23.18
CA LEU A 79 6.41 -17.06 -22.87
C LEU A 79 5.62 -17.43 -24.13
N ARG A 80 4.60 -18.27 -23.95
CA ARG A 80 3.66 -18.67 -25.00
C ARG A 80 2.26 -18.27 -24.59
N ASP A 81 1.47 -17.85 -25.57
CA ASP A 81 0.11 -17.35 -25.36
C ASP A 81 -0.78 -18.44 -24.75
N GLY A 82 -1.35 -18.20 -23.57
CA GLY A 82 -2.28 -19.11 -22.89
C GLY A 82 -1.62 -20.24 -22.08
N ILE A 83 -0.29 -20.25 -21.94
CA ILE A 83 0.44 -21.30 -21.21
C ILE A 83 1.08 -20.74 -19.94
N SER A 84 0.52 -21.12 -18.79
CA SER A 84 0.95 -20.63 -17.47
C SER A 84 2.12 -21.42 -16.89
N ILE A 85 2.99 -20.74 -16.14
CA ILE A 85 4.16 -21.29 -15.44
C ILE A 85 3.95 -21.18 -13.94
N TRP A 86 4.04 -22.31 -13.25
CA TRP A 86 3.95 -22.39 -11.80
C TRP A 86 5.23 -23.00 -11.23
N GLY A 87 6.01 -22.20 -10.51
CA GLY A 87 7.21 -22.66 -9.82
C GLY A 87 6.97 -23.12 -8.39
N GLY A 88 8.03 -23.60 -7.75
CA GLY A 88 8.06 -23.86 -6.31
C GLY A 88 7.72 -25.27 -5.88
N PHE A 89 7.65 -26.22 -6.81
CA PHE A 89 7.27 -27.60 -6.52
C PHE A 89 8.44 -28.44 -5.98
N ASP A 90 8.24 -29.20 -4.90
CA ASP A 90 9.24 -30.16 -4.43
C ASP A 90 9.28 -31.44 -5.29
N ALA A 91 10.12 -32.41 -4.91
CA ALA A 91 10.27 -33.69 -5.61
C ALA A 91 9.00 -34.57 -5.60
N GLN A 92 8.00 -34.22 -4.77
CA GLN A 92 6.69 -34.85 -4.71
C GLN A 92 5.61 -34.00 -5.38
N TRP A 93 6.01 -32.96 -6.11
CA TRP A 93 5.12 -32.02 -6.80
C TRP A 93 4.14 -31.31 -5.86
N SER A 94 4.59 -30.97 -4.65
CA SER A 94 3.88 -30.10 -3.70
C SER A 94 4.42 -28.66 -3.74
N PRO A 95 3.57 -27.62 -3.74
CA PRO A 95 3.98 -26.21 -3.83
C PRO A 95 4.49 -25.71 -2.47
N THR A 96 5.79 -25.89 -2.22
CA THR A 96 6.41 -25.61 -0.91
C THR A 96 7.33 -24.41 -0.89
N GLY A 97 7.63 -23.80 -2.04
CA GLY A 97 8.59 -22.69 -2.13
C GLY A 97 8.54 -21.94 -3.45
N THR A 98 9.71 -21.53 -3.94
CA THR A 98 9.88 -20.79 -5.21
C THR A 98 10.96 -21.45 -6.08
N THR A 99 10.90 -21.23 -7.39
CA THR A 99 11.91 -21.72 -8.35
C THR A 99 12.81 -20.58 -8.81
N SER A 100 14.13 -20.79 -8.82
CA SER A 100 15.10 -19.80 -9.29
C SER A 100 15.28 -19.90 -10.81
N LEU A 101 15.13 -18.77 -11.50
CA LEU A 101 15.40 -18.61 -12.93
C LEU A 101 16.43 -17.51 -13.13
N GLN A 102 17.58 -17.88 -13.69
CA GLN A 102 18.65 -16.97 -14.04
C GLN A 102 18.71 -16.80 -15.56
N GLY A 103 18.47 -15.56 -16.01
CA GLY A 103 18.49 -15.23 -17.43
C GLY A 103 19.88 -15.32 -18.07
N ALA A 104 19.91 -15.20 -19.39
CA ALA A 104 21.15 -15.24 -20.17
C ALA A 104 21.17 -14.17 -21.28
N LEU A 105 22.27 -14.15 -22.05
CA LEU A 105 22.38 -13.37 -23.27
C LEU A 105 21.54 -14.01 -24.38
N ASP A 106 20.76 -13.20 -25.09
CA ASP A 106 20.13 -13.65 -26.33
C ASP A 106 21.09 -13.53 -27.52
N PHE A 107 20.69 -14.08 -28.68
CA PHE A 107 21.50 -14.07 -29.90
C PHE A 107 21.77 -12.67 -30.48
N ASN A 108 21.04 -11.65 -30.04
CA ASN A 108 21.16 -10.25 -30.48
C ASN A 108 22.00 -9.39 -29.51
N GLY A 109 22.45 -9.98 -28.40
CA GLY A 109 23.23 -9.32 -27.37
C GLY A 109 22.40 -8.50 -26.37
N GLU A 110 21.08 -8.71 -26.34
CA GLU A 110 20.22 -8.27 -25.26
C GLU A 110 20.27 -9.29 -24.11
N VAL A 111 20.11 -8.83 -22.87
CA VAL A 111 20.06 -9.72 -21.70
C VAL A 111 18.72 -9.67 -21.01
N TYR A 112 18.09 -10.84 -20.87
CA TYR A 112 16.84 -11.00 -20.13
C TYR A 112 16.64 -12.41 -19.61
N ALA A 113 15.79 -12.55 -18.58
CA ALA A 113 15.40 -13.86 -18.05
C ALA A 113 14.10 -14.36 -18.67
N ILE A 114 13.10 -13.48 -18.80
CA ILE A 114 11.83 -13.80 -19.46
C ILE A 114 11.52 -12.82 -20.57
N ARG A 115 11.04 -13.33 -21.70
CA ARG A 115 10.49 -12.54 -22.80
C ARG A 115 9.06 -12.98 -23.13
N GLY A 116 8.16 -12.02 -23.34
CA GLY A 116 6.82 -12.28 -23.83
C GLY A 116 6.45 -11.31 -24.95
N ASP A 117 5.81 -11.82 -26.00
CA ASP A 117 5.26 -11.00 -27.08
C ASP A 117 3.91 -11.57 -27.51
N ASN A 118 2.91 -10.72 -27.66
CA ASN A 118 1.53 -11.11 -28.03
C ASN A 118 0.86 -12.13 -27.09
N ILE A 119 1.08 -12.01 -25.77
CA ILE A 119 0.44 -12.83 -24.75
C ILE A 119 -0.92 -12.20 -24.38
N ASN A 120 -1.99 -12.68 -24.98
CA ASN A 120 -3.34 -12.11 -24.92
C ASN A 120 -4.37 -13.06 -24.29
N ALA A 121 -4.16 -14.37 -24.38
CA ALA A 121 -4.88 -15.36 -23.61
C ALA A 121 -4.40 -15.36 -22.15
N PRO A 122 -5.29 -15.68 -21.18
CA PRO A 122 -4.93 -15.74 -19.76
C PRO A 122 -3.69 -16.60 -19.51
N THR A 123 -2.64 -15.98 -18.99
CA THR A 123 -1.33 -16.58 -18.79
C THR A 123 -0.78 -16.12 -17.45
N VAL A 124 -0.46 -17.06 -16.57
CA VAL A 124 0.04 -16.78 -15.21
C VAL A 124 1.50 -17.20 -15.11
N VAL A 125 2.34 -16.35 -14.51
CA VAL A 125 3.71 -16.69 -14.10
C VAL A 125 3.77 -16.54 -12.58
N ALA A 126 3.95 -17.66 -11.87
CA ALA A 126 3.82 -17.71 -10.42
C ALA A 126 5.01 -18.38 -9.72
N ASN A 127 5.30 -17.91 -8.50
CA ASN A 127 6.24 -18.55 -7.56
C ASN A 127 7.67 -18.72 -8.11
N LEU A 128 8.17 -17.69 -8.80
CA LEU A 128 9.53 -17.66 -9.36
C LEU A 128 10.39 -16.59 -8.68
N VAL A 129 11.68 -16.86 -8.58
CA VAL A 129 12.72 -15.87 -8.32
C VAL A 129 13.48 -15.68 -9.61
N ILE A 130 13.27 -14.54 -10.26
CA ILE A 130 13.82 -14.19 -11.56
C ILE A 130 15.02 -13.26 -11.36
N ALA A 131 16.18 -13.63 -11.90
CA ALA A 131 17.37 -12.81 -11.88
C ALA A 131 17.88 -12.54 -13.31
N ALA A 132 17.86 -11.27 -13.72
CA ALA A 132 18.50 -10.86 -14.96
C ALA A 132 20.03 -10.86 -14.82
N PRO A 133 20.78 -11.27 -15.85
CA PRO A 133 22.23 -11.14 -15.83
C PRO A 133 22.62 -9.68 -16.13
N ASN A 134 23.82 -9.29 -15.71
CA ASN A 134 24.38 -8.00 -16.07
C ASN A 134 24.60 -7.91 -17.59
N ALA A 135 24.34 -6.75 -18.18
CA ALA A 135 24.72 -6.50 -19.57
C ALA A 135 26.25 -6.65 -19.71
N LEU A 136 26.73 -7.11 -20.87
CA LEU A 136 28.15 -7.37 -21.12
C LEU A 136 28.75 -6.52 -22.24
N LEU A 137 27.91 -5.78 -22.98
CA LEU A 137 28.30 -4.97 -24.13
C LEU A 137 28.01 -3.50 -23.86
N THR A 138 28.88 -2.62 -24.34
CA THR A 138 28.83 -1.18 -24.06
C THR A 138 27.52 -0.53 -24.46
N GLY A 139 26.92 0.21 -23.52
CA GLY A 139 25.62 0.85 -23.70
C GLY A 139 24.41 -0.10 -23.79
N ARG A 140 24.59 -1.41 -23.59
CA ARG A 140 23.45 -2.36 -23.54
C ARG A 140 22.81 -2.36 -22.16
N SER A 141 21.48 -2.46 -22.17
CA SER A 141 20.63 -2.51 -20.98
C SER A 141 20.40 -3.95 -20.53
N SER A 142 19.97 -4.12 -19.27
CA SER A 142 19.54 -5.40 -18.72
C SER A 142 18.08 -5.37 -18.27
N TYR A 143 17.35 -6.44 -18.58
CA TYR A 143 15.91 -6.56 -18.33
C TYR A 143 15.63 -7.85 -17.55
N GLY A 144 14.99 -7.81 -16.38
CA GLY A 144 14.52 -9.04 -15.73
C GLY A 144 13.48 -9.75 -16.61
N VAL A 145 12.44 -9.02 -16.96
CA VAL A 145 11.32 -9.46 -17.80
C VAL A 145 11.03 -8.40 -18.86
N HIS A 146 10.94 -8.81 -20.12
CA HIS A 146 10.61 -7.93 -21.25
C HIS A 146 9.31 -8.39 -21.94
N ILE A 147 8.26 -7.56 -21.89
CA ILE A 147 6.93 -7.87 -22.42
C ILE A 147 6.51 -6.84 -23.46
N SER A 148 6.10 -7.31 -24.64
CA SER A 148 5.52 -6.48 -25.68
C SER A 148 4.13 -6.94 -26.13
N ASN A 149 3.26 -5.99 -26.50
CA ASN A 149 1.98 -6.23 -27.15
C ASN A 149 1.09 -7.27 -26.45
N SER A 150 1.08 -7.31 -25.12
CA SER A 150 0.43 -8.38 -24.34
C SER A 150 -0.62 -7.83 -23.38
N THR A 151 -1.77 -8.49 -23.27
CA THR A 151 -2.87 -8.09 -22.37
C THR A 151 -3.36 -9.16 -21.41
N GLY A 152 -2.95 -10.42 -21.59
CA GLY A 152 -3.45 -11.58 -20.83
C GLY A 152 -2.54 -12.06 -19.72
N LEU A 153 -1.49 -11.29 -19.36
CA LEU A 153 -0.40 -11.76 -18.52
C LEU A 153 -0.52 -11.28 -17.07
N THR A 154 -0.38 -12.23 -16.14
CA THR A 154 -0.37 -12.00 -14.69
C THR A 154 0.90 -12.58 -14.07
N PHE A 155 1.64 -11.76 -13.32
CA PHE A 155 2.71 -12.23 -12.44
C PHE A 155 2.19 -12.28 -11.01
N GLN A 156 2.43 -13.38 -10.29
CA GLN A 156 2.01 -13.50 -8.90
C GLN A 156 3.04 -14.17 -8.01
N ASN A 157 3.34 -13.57 -6.86
CA ASN A 157 4.37 -14.06 -5.94
C ASN A 157 5.70 -14.32 -6.66
N VAL A 158 6.18 -13.31 -7.40
CA VAL A 158 7.41 -13.38 -8.19
C VAL A 158 8.39 -12.32 -7.71
N ASP A 159 9.61 -12.74 -7.41
CA ASP A 159 10.70 -11.83 -7.06
C ASP A 159 11.55 -11.57 -8.31
N ILE A 160 11.62 -10.32 -8.77
CA ILE A 160 12.34 -9.93 -9.99
C ILE A 160 13.54 -9.05 -9.66
N THR A 161 14.73 -9.56 -9.91
CA THR A 161 16.00 -8.85 -9.75
C THR A 161 16.51 -8.38 -11.12
N GLY A 162 16.65 -7.05 -11.27
CA GLY A 162 17.24 -6.44 -12.45
C GLY A 162 18.76 -6.56 -12.45
N GLY A 163 19.36 -6.91 -13.59
CA GLY A 163 20.81 -6.91 -13.78
C GLY A 163 21.34 -5.50 -14.01
N ALA A 164 22.64 -5.29 -13.83
CA ALA A 164 23.27 -4.00 -14.08
C ALA A 164 23.37 -3.70 -15.60
N GLY A 165 23.12 -2.45 -15.99
CA GLY A 165 23.42 -1.95 -17.31
C GLY A 165 24.93 -1.73 -17.50
N PHE A 166 25.43 -1.90 -18.73
CA PHE A 166 26.87 -1.77 -18.97
C PHE A 166 27.29 -0.31 -19.16
N LEU A 167 28.58 -0.04 -18.95
CA LEU A 167 29.18 1.27 -19.14
C LEU A 167 29.05 1.77 -20.59
N GLY A 168 28.96 3.08 -20.77
CA GLY A 168 29.03 3.73 -22.07
C GLY A 168 30.46 3.77 -22.62
N THR A 169 30.62 3.83 -23.95
CA THR A 169 31.93 4.00 -24.59
C THR A 169 32.40 5.45 -24.54
N ALA A 170 33.67 5.67 -24.22
CA ALA A 170 34.26 7.00 -24.35
C ALA A 170 34.32 7.46 -25.81
N GLY A 171 34.23 8.77 -26.01
CA GLY A 171 34.49 9.41 -27.29
C GLY A 171 35.97 9.34 -27.68
N SER A 172 36.25 9.44 -28.98
CA SER A 172 37.62 9.54 -29.50
C SER A 172 38.12 10.97 -29.36
N ALA A 173 39.39 11.14 -28.98
CA ALA A 173 40.03 12.45 -28.96
C ALA A 173 40.11 13.07 -30.35
N GLY A 174 40.06 14.40 -30.39
CA GLY A 174 40.41 15.17 -31.57
C GLY A 174 41.89 15.00 -31.91
N THR A 175 42.24 15.38 -33.13
CA THR A 175 43.61 15.29 -33.64
C THR A 175 44.22 16.66 -33.71
N ASP A 176 45.48 16.78 -33.27
CA ASP A 176 46.23 18.03 -33.31
C ASP A 176 46.67 18.39 -34.73
N ALA A 177 46.75 19.69 -35.00
CA ALA A 177 47.33 20.23 -36.23
C ALA A 177 48.87 20.10 -36.18
N SER A 178 49.47 19.77 -37.33
CA SER A 178 50.93 19.53 -37.44
C SER A 178 51.64 20.47 -38.42
N THR A 179 50.90 21.38 -39.05
CA THR A 179 51.45 22.36 -40.00
C THR A 179 51.68 23.70 -39.29
N PHE A 180 52.93 24.15 -39.24
CA PHE A 180 53.31 25.38 -38.54
C PHE A 180 53.25 26.60 -39.46
N ALA A 181 52.86 27.72 -38.87
CA ALA A 181 52.90 29.01 -39.53
C ALA A 181 54.34 29.48 -39.81
N SER A 182 54.46 30.40 -40.74
CA SER A 182 55.71 31.07 -41.13
C SER A 182 55.74 32.52 -40.64
N ASN A 183 56.91 32.98 -40.22
CA ASN A 183 57.13 34.36 -39.78
C ASN A 183 57.20 35.32 -40.96
N GLY A 184 56.71 36.54 -40.77
CA GLY A 184 56.87 37.64 -41.71
C GLY A 184 58.33 38.00 -41.91
N SER A 185 58.67 38.57 -43.07
CA SER A 185 60.02 39.07 -43.31
C SER A 185 60.20 40.46 -42.68
N ASP A 186 61.40 40.73 -42.19
CA ASP A 186 61.76 42.06 -41.67
C ASP A 186 61.69 43.12 -42.78
N GLY A 187 61.40 44.35 -42.38
CA GLY A 187 61.53 45.53 -43.23
C GLY A 187 63.00 45.85 -43.50
N GLY A 188 63.29 46.45 -44.65
CA GLY A 188 64.62 46.95 -44.97
C GLY A 188 64.93 48.21 -44.16
N ASP A 189 66.15 48.30 -43.61
CA ASP A 189 66.62 49.49 -42.90
C ASP A 189 66.60 50.74 -43.80
N GLY A 190 66.46 51.90 -43.17
CA GLY A 190 66.80 53.18 -43.79
C GLY A 190 68.31 53.35 -43.80
N ASP A 191 68.89 53.97 -44.83
CA ASP A 191 70.30 54.37 -44.83
C ASP A 191 70.47 55.84 -45.20
N GLU A 192 71.56 56.42 -44.70
CA GLU A 192 72.08 57.73 -45.08
C GLU A 192 73.23 57.52 -46.07
N TYR A 193 72.96 57.64 -47.38
CA TYR A 193 74.03 57.73 -48.38
C TYR A 193 74.11 59.16 -48.88
N ASN A 194 75.22 59.84 -48.54
CA ASN A 194 75.67 61.07 -49.19
C ASN A 194 76.00 60.76 -50.67
N THR A 195 74.96 60.65 -51.48
CA THR A 195 75.03 60.41 -52.92
C THR A 195 74.01 61.29 -53.64
N ALA A 196 74.39 61.70 -54.85
CA ALA A 196 73.64 62.60 -55.71
C ALA A 196 72.20 62.14 -55.97
N CYS A 197 71.24 63.08 -55.89
CA CYS A 197 69.85 63.10 -56.38
C CYS A 197 69.25 61.70 -56.60
N ASN A 198 68.60 61.15 -55.57
CA ASN A 198 68.05 59.79 -55.52
C ASN A 198 66.65 59.79 -54.88
N ASP A 199 65.63 59.86 -55.72
CA ASP A 199 64.22 59.96 -55.34
C ASP A 199 63.47 58.62 -55.35
N ASP A 200 64.18 57.51 -55.63
CA ASP A 200 63.58 56.18 -55.82
C ASP A 200 63.98 55.16 -54.73
N ASP A 201 64.98 55.44 -53.89
CA ASP A 201 65.46 54.54 -52.83
C ASP A 201 64.74 54.74 -51.50
N SER A 202 64.50 53.62 -50.82
CA SER A 202 63.85 53.58 -49.50
C SER A 202 63.98 52.18 -48.92
N GLY A 203 63.84 52.02 -47.60
CA GLY A 203 63.69 50.70 -46.98
C GLY A 203 62.52 49.92 -47.59
N SER A 204 62.78 48.71 -48.09
CA SER A 204 61.74 47.85 -48.66
C SER A 204 60.80 47.34 -47.58
N GLY A 205 59.50 47.33 -47.83
CA GLY A 205 58.56 46.68 -46.91
C GLY A 205 58.77 45.17 -46.86
N GLY A 206 58.73 44.58 -45.67
CA GLY A 206 58.85 43.14 -45.46
C GLY A 206 57.69 42.36 -46.09
N THR A 207 57.96 41.15 -46.59
CA THR A 207 56.90 40.31 -47.17
C THR A 207 56.05 39.64 -46.09
N GLY A 208 54.73 39.68 -46.26
CA GLY A 208 53.79 38.96 -45.40
C GLY A 208 53.86 37.46 -45.67
N ALA A 209 53.95 36.67 -44.60
CA ALA A 209 54.10 35.23 -44.70
C ALA A 209 52.79 34.52 -45.01
N VAL A 210 52.86 33.27 -45.48
CA VAL A 210 51.69 32.40 -45.70
C VAL A 210 52.01 30.98 -45.25
N THR A 211 51.06 30.33 -44.59
CA THR A 211 51.22 28.93 -44.18
C THR A 211 51.07 28.02 -45.39
N ALA A 212 52.01 27.10 -45.60
CA ALA A 212 52.07 26.28 -46.80
C ALA A 212 50.79 25.43 -46.99
N GLY A 213 50.11 25.63 -48.12
CA GLY A 213 48.84 24.96 -48.41
C GLY A 213 47.59 25.70 -47.89
N TYR A 214 47.74 26.78 -47.14
CA TYR A 214 46.66 27.55 -46.52
C TYR A 214 46.74 29.03 -46.91
N PRO A 215 46.31 29.40 -48.13
CA PRO A 215 46.46 30.76 -48.65
C PRO A 215 45.72 31.83 -47.83
N ASN A 216 44.73 31.41 -47.04
CA ASN A 216 43.88 32.30 -46.25
C ASN A 216 44.56 32.79 -44.96
N THR A 217 45.67 32.18 -44.55
CA THR A 217 46.43 32.58 -43.36
C THR A 217 47.44 33.70 -43.66
N LYS A 218 47.48 34.21 -44.89
CA LYS A 218 48.55 35.10 -45.35
C LYS A 218 48.51 36.46 -44.64
N GLY A 219 49.64 36.82 -44.04
CA GLY A 219 49.92 38.12 -43.43
C GLY A 219 50.07 39.24 -44.46
N GLY A 220 49.91 40.49 -44.01
CA GLY A 220 50.04 41.68 -44.83
C GLY A 220 51.50 42.03 -45.11
N ASN A 221 51.80 42.55 -46.30
CA ASN A 221 53.13 43.08 -46.57
C ASN A 221 53.37 44.39 -45.81
N GLY A 222 54.59 44.60 -45.32
CA GLY A 222 55.01 45.86 -44.75
C GLY A 222 55.01 46.99 -45.77
N GLY A 223 54.85 48.22 -45.29
CA GLY A 223 54.89 49.43 -46.09
C GLY A 223 56.33 49.79 -46.47
N ARG A 224 56.53 50.30 -47.68
CA ARG A 224 57.81 50.86 -48.10
C ARG A 224 58.09 52.15 -47.31
N GLY A 225 59.34 52.39 -46.94
CA GLY A 225 59.76 53.65 -46.35
C GLY A 225 59.56 54.84 -47.31
N GLY A 226 59.54 56.05 -46.77
CA GLY A 226 59.43 57.28 -47.56
C GLY A 226 60.71 57.61 -48.32
N TYR A 227 60.58 58.18 -49.51
CA TYR A 227 61.71 58.67 -50.29
C TYR A 227 62.19 60.02 -49.76
N MET A 228 63.40 60.41 -50.15
CA MET A 228 63.98 61.71 -49.82
C MET A 228 64.80 62.26 -50.99
N ASP A 229 64.79 63.58 -51.22
CA ASP A 229 65.86 64.29 -51.94
C ASP A 229 65.96 65.76 -51.48
N SER A 230 67.17 66.26 -51.21
CA SER A 230 67.42 67.63 -50.73
C SER A 230 68.44 68.42 -51.56
N ASP A 231 68.97 67.91 -52.69
CA ASP A 231 70.03 68.64 -53.43
C ASP A 231 70.10 68.43 -54.96
N CYS A 232 68.96 68.35 -55.64
CA CYS A 232 68.91 68.33 -57.11
C CYS A 232 69.05 69.74 -57.73
N SER A 233 70.29 70.20 -57.95
CA SER A 233 70.53 71.47 -58.67
C SER A 233 69.94 71.46 -60.10
N GLY A 234 68.77 72.08 -60.28
CA GLY A 234 68.10 72.25 -61.58
C GLY A 234 66.64 71.79 -61.67
N PHE A 235 66.09 71.18 -60.63
CA PHE A 235 64.67 70.78 -60.53
C PHE A 235 64.02 71.42 -59.30
N PRO A 236 62.67 71.50 -59.19
CA PRO A 236 62.01 71.94 -57.97
C PRO A 236 62.37 70.98 -56.82
N ASP A 237 62.70 71.54 -55.66
CA ASP A 237 62.92 70.84 -54.39
C ASP A 237 61.80 69.80 -54.16
N LEU A 238 62.16 68.52 -53.99
CA LEU A 238 61.20 67.42 -53.84
C LEU A 238 61.10 67.07 -52.36
N ASP A 239 60.08 67.60 -51.68
CA ASP A 239 59.84 67.37 -50.26
C ASP A 239 59.88 65.87 -49.89
N ALA A 240 60.59 65.53 -48.81
CA ALA A 240 60.59 64.16 -48.25
C ALA A 240 59.15 63.61 -48.11
N THR A 241 58.95 62.35 -48.47
CA THR A 241 57.61 61.75 -48.44
C THR A 241 57.37 60.96 -47.15
N GLY A 242 56.13 60.91 -46.70
CA GLY A 242 55.72 59.94 -45.67
C GLY A 242 55.93 58.50 -46.14
N GLY A 243 56.06 57.58 -45.19
CA GLY A 243 56.13 56.16 -45.46
C GLY A 243 54.78 55.62 -45.96
N VAL A 244 54.84 54.53 -46.72
CA VAL A 244 53.62 53.87 -47.21
C VAL A 244 53.00 53.06 -46.07
N ASN A 245 51.67 53.01 -46.01
CA ASN A 245 50.99 52.09 -45.10
C ASN A 245 51.34 50.65 -45.43
N GLY A 246 51.33 49.76 -44.44
CA GLY A 246 51.37 48.33 -44.70
C GLY A 246 50.13 47.83 -45.45
N SER A 247 50.05 46.54 -45.71
CA SER A 247 48.85 45.87 -46.21
C SER A 247 48.11 45.17 -45.08
N ASN A 248 46.79 45.08 -45.20
CA ASN A 248 46.02 44.21 -44.34
C ASN A 248 46.39 42.74 -44.65
N ALA A 249 46.22 41.85 -43.69
CA ALA A 249 46.23 40.42 -43.96
C ALA A 249 45.09 40.02 -44.91
N THR A 250 45.21 38.82 -45.49
CA THR A 250 44.22 38.31 -46.45
C THR A 250 42.86 38.10 -45.77
N VAL A 251 41.80 38.66 -46.36
CA VAL A 251 40.44 38.65 -45.78
C VAL A 251 39.62 37.53 -46.40
N TRP A 252 39.18 36.56 -45.61
CA TRP A 252 38.30 35.48 -46.12
C TRP A 252 36.95 35.36 -45.40
N LEU A 253 36.85 35.62 -44.10
CA LEU A 253 35.56 35.59 -43.38
C LEU A 253 35.49 36.70 -42.31
N THR A 254 34.41 37.51 -42.34
CA THR A 254 34.02 38.57 -41.39
C THR A 254 35.16 39.43 -40.76
N ASN A 255 35.41 40.64 -41.29
CA ASN A 255 36.02 41.85 -40.67
C ASN A 255 37.03 41.73 -39.49
N SER A 256 37.73 40.61 -39.30
CA SER A 256 38.63 40.36 -38.17
C SER A 256 39.90 39.64 -38.62
N TYR A 257 40.78 40.41 -39.24
CA TYR A 257 42.10 40.03 -39.71
C TYR A 257 43.10 41.09 -39.21
N GLY A 258 44.40 40.81 -39.28
CA GLY A 258 45.42 41.80 -38.93
C GLY A 258 45.33 43.04 -39.82
N TYR A 259 44.93 44.18 -39.25
CA TYR A 259 44.86 45.46 -39.96
C TYR A 259 46.26 46.06 -40.11
N ARG A 260 46.51 46.70 -41.25
CA ARG A 260 47.77 47.36 -41.55
C ARG A 260 48.14 48.44 -40.54
N GLY A 261 49.44 48.60 -40.32
CA GLY A 261 50.02 49.79 -39.72
C GLY A 261 49.96 50.99 -40.67
N GLY A 262 49.64 52.16 -40.13
CA GLY A 262 49.74 53.43 -40.86
C GLY A 262 51.20 53.83 -41.06
N GLY A 263 51.55 54.29 -42.26
CA GLY A 263 52.87 54.83 -42.57
C GLY A 263 53.14 56.12 -41.80
N GLY A 264 54.39 56.33 -41.44
CA GLY A 264 54.82 57.54 -40.74
C GLY A 264 54.70 58.77 -41.63
N GLY A 265 54.37 59.92 -41.04
CA GLY A 265 54.59 61.21 -41.71
C GLY A 265 56.09 61.43 -41.95
N THR A 266 56.46 62.56 -42.57
CA THR A 266 57.86 62.97 -42.73
C THR A 266 58.61 62.94 -41.40
N CYS A 267 59.79 62.34 -41.37
CA CYS A 267 60.59 62.08 -40.16
C CYS A 267 59.87 61.27 -39.05
N GLY A 268 58.74 60.62 -39.34
CA GLY A 268 57.91 59.92 -38.37
C GLY A 268 58.03 58.40 -38.48
N ASN A 269 57.88 57.71 -37.35
CA ASN A 269 57.88 56.24 -37.29
C ASN A 269 56.66 55.65 -38.02
N GLY A 270 56.85 54.47 -38.59
CA GLY A 270 55.75 53.63 -39.02
C GLY A 270 54.99 53.07 -37.81
N ASN A 271 53.68 52.90 -37.94
CA ASN A 271 52.90 52.21 -36.90
C ASN A 271 52.96 50.69 -37.11
N PRO A 272 52.95 49.89 -36.04
CA PRO A 272 52.91 48.45 -36.15
C PRO A 272 51.60 47.96 -36.79
N GLY A 273 51.64 46.78 -37.41
CA GLY A 273 50.46 46.05 -37.82
C GLY A 273 49.75 45.42 -36.62
N ASN A 274 48.43 45.21 -36.72
CA ASN A 274 47.69 44.48 -35.69
C ASN A 274 47.85 42.97 -35.88
N ASP A 275 47.86 42.24 -34.77
CA ASP A 275 47.90 40.78 -34.78
C ASP A 275 46.66 40.16 -35.43
N GLY A 276 46.83 38.93 -35.89
CA GLY A 276 45.76 38.08 -36.37
C GLY A 276 44.82 37.62 -35.26
N ARG A 277 43.71 37.01 -35.66
CA ARG A 277 42.66 36.53 -34.75
C ARG A 277 42.61 35.00 -34.72
N THR A 278 42.28 34.48 -33.54
CA THR A 278 42.01 33.05 -33.28
C THR A 278 40.54 32.83 -32.94
N ILE A 279 39.96 31.73 -33.43
CA ILE A 279 38.59 31.30 -33.12
C ILE A 279 38.61 29.80 -32.79
N HIS A 280 38.33 29.47 -31.53
CA HIS A 280 38.23 28.08 -31.08
C HIS A 280 36.87 27.46 -31.39
N GLY A 281 36.86 26.12 -31.53
CA GLY A 281 35.63 25.35 -31.60
C GLY A 281 34.88 25.33 -30.25
N THR A 282 33.57 25.12 -30.30
CA THR A 282 32.73 24.97 -29.11
C THR A 282 32.72 23.52 -28.64
N GLY A 283 32.67 23.30 -27.33
CA GLY A 283 32.49 21.97 -26.76
C GLY A 283 31.14 21.36 -27.08
N GLY A 284 31.10 20.04 -27.24
CA GLY A 284 29.89 19.26 -27.49
C GLY A 284 28.96 19.26 -26.28
N ALA A 285 27.65 19.25 -26.55
CA ALA A 285 26.64 19.09 -25.51
C ALA A 285 26.63 17.65 -24.96
N GLY A 286 26.52 17.52 -23.64
CA GLY A 286 26.35 16.24 -22.98
C GLY A 286 24.99 15.62 -23.31
N ALA A 287 24.92 14.30 -23.37
CA ALA A 287 23.64 13.63 -23.59
C ALA A 287 22.71 13.84 -22.39
N THR A 288 21.46 14.18 -22.67
CA THR A 288 20.42 14.42 -21.64
C THR A 288 19.57 13.19 -21.34
N THR A 289 19.52 12.23 -22.26
CA THR A 289 18.77 10.97 -22.13
C THR A 289 19.69 9.79 -22.37
N SER A 290 19.58 8.75 -21.54
CA SER A 290 20.44 7.54 -21.62
C SER A 290 20.18 6.67 -22.85
N ALA A 291 18.92 6.56 -23.28
CA ALA A 291 18.55 5.71 -24.40
C ALA A 291 17.32 6.21 -25.15
N THR A 292 17.22 5.81 -26.41
CA THR A 292 16.00 5.87 -27.23
C THR A 292 15.50 4.46 -27.51
N LEU A 293 14.23 4.31 -27.90
CA LEU A 293 13.67 3.01 -28.27
C LEU A 293 14.00 2.68 -29.73
N SER A 294 14.54 1.49 -29.98
CA SER A 294 14.70 0.91 -31.32
C SER A 294 14.32 -0.57 -31.27
N GLY A 295 13.33 -0.98 -32.08
CA GLY A 295 12.88 -2.38 -32.12
C GLY A 295 12.35 -2.93 -30.79
N ASN A 296 11.67 -2.10 -29.98
CA ASN A 296 11.19 -2.38 -28.62
C ASN A 296 12.29 -2.54 -27.54
N PHE A 297 13.55 -2.29 -27.88
CA PHE A 297 14.67 -2.29 -26.93
C PHE A 297 15.25 -0.89 -26.76
N TRP A 298 16.00 -0.70 -25.68
CA TRP A 298 16.74 0.54 -25.48
C TRP A 298 18.06 0.51 -26.22
N THR A 299 18.26 1.53 -27.05
CA THR A 299 19.52 1.84 -27.70
C THR A 299 20.13 3.08 -27.06
N ALA A 300 21.35 2.92 -26.51
CA ALA A 300 22.08 4.03 -25.92
C ALA A 300 22.30 5.17 -26.93
N THR A 301 22.04 6.39 -26.49
CA THR A 301 22.31 7.63 -27.23
C THR A 301 23.80 7.95 -27.24
N VAL A 302 24.20 8.87 -28.12
CA VAL A 302 25.54 9.43 -28.19
C VAL A 302 25.42 10.93 -27.95
N ALA A 303 26.32 11.49 -27.13
CA ALA A 303 26.42 12.93 -26.92
C ALA A 303 26.93 13.65 -28.17
N ASP A 304 26.82 14.98 -28.19
CA ASP A 304 27.29 15.75 -29.34
C ASP A 304 28.82 15.82 -29.36
N SER A 305 29.41 15.78 -30.55
CA SER A 305 30.84 16.06 -30.74
C SER A 305 31.12 17.56 -30.58
N GLY A 306 32.36 17.91 -30.21
CA GLY A 306 32.81 19.29 -30.29
C GLY A 306 32.85 19.78 -31.74
N THR A 307 32.92 21.09 -31.95
CA THR A 307 33.09 21.67 -33.29
C THR A 307 34.56 21.96 -33.55
N LEU A 308 34.94 22.11 -34.83
CA LEU A 308 36.27 22.59 -35.20
C LEU A 308 36.40 24.09 -34.91
N GLY A 309 37.63 24.52 -34.61
CA GLY A 309 38.01 25.94 -34.69
C GLY A 309 38.28 26.37 -36.13
N GLU A 310 38.60 27.64 -36.31
CA GLU A 310 39.00 28.19 -37.62
C GLU A 310 40.51 28.38 -37.69
N ASP A 311 41.07 28.34 -38.90
CA ASP A 311 42.48 28.71 -39.13
C ASP A 311 42.71 30.15 -38.67
N GLY A 312 43.89 30.41 -38.09
CA GLY A 312 44.27 31.75 -37.66
C GLY A 312 44.36 32.71 -38.85
N THR A 313 43.95 33.96 -38.66
CA THR A 313 44.17 34.99 -39.69
C THR A 313 45.60 35.52 -39.63
N GLY A 314 46.13 35.99 -40.76
CA GLY A 314 47.45 36.61 -40.80
C GLY A 314 47.49 37.94 -40.04
N GLY A 315 48.68 38.34 -39.60
CA GLY A 315 48.94 39.65 -39.01
C GLY A 315 49.04 40.76 -40.07
N GLY A 316 48.76 42.00 -39.67
CA GLY A 316 48.86 43.16 -40.55
C GLY A 316 50.32 43.52 -40.83
N GLY A 317 50.63 44.04 -42.02
CA GLY A 317 51.96 44.60 -42.29
C GLY A 317 52.16 45.92 -41.57
N GLY A 318 53.35 46.15 -41.02
CA GLY A 318 53.72 47.42 -40.41
C GLY A 318 53.84 48.55 -41.44
N GLY A 319 53.61 49.79 -41.03
CA GLY A 319 53.83 50.96 -41.89
C GLY A 319 55.32 51.25 -42.09
N GLY A 320 55.71 51.75 -43.26
CA GLY A 320 57.05 52.32 -43.42
C GLY A 320 57.17 53.66 -42.69
N SER A 321 58.37 54.05 -42.27
CA SER A 321 58.62 55.39 -41.75
C SER A 321 58.79 56.41 -42.87
N GLY A 322 58.58 57.69 -42.58
CA GLY A 322 58.83 58.75 -43.56
C GLY A 322 60.31 59.07 -43.69
N GLY A 323 60.73 59.49 -44.90
CA GLY A 323 62.04 60.11 -45.10
C GLY A 323 62.15 61.42 -44.31
N CYS A 324 63.37 61.89 -44.05
CA CYS A 324 63.59 63.08 -43.22
C CYS A 324 64.54 64.09 -43.84
N ASP A 325 64.05 65.31 -44.08
CA ASP A 325 64.79 66.44 -44.67
C ASP A 325 65.09 67.55 -43.64
N SER A 326 65.30 67.17 -42.38
CA SER A 326 65.62 68.14 -41.32
C SER A 326 66.71 67.60 -40.39
N GLY A 327 67.96 67.80 -40.78
CA GLY A 327 69.15 67.58 -39.94
C GLY A 327 70.12 66.50 -40.45
N THR A 328 69.62 65.44 -41.09
CA THR A 328 70.38 64.33 -41.70
C THR A 328 69.57 63.77 -42.87
N ASP A 329 70.20 63.58 -44.03
CA ASP A 329 69.52 63.23 -45.28
C ASP A 329 69.32 61.71 -45.41
N SER A 330 68.23 61.18 -44.87
CA SER A 330 67.95 59.74 -44.83
C SER A 330 66.58 59.37 -45.40
N TYR A 331 66.53 58.31 -46.21
CA TYR A 331 65.27 57.69 -46.63
C TYR A 331 64.67 56.84 -45.50
N GLY A 332 63.34 56.73 -45.49
CA GLY A 332 62.62 56.00 -44.44
C GLY A 332 62.89 54.49 -44.48
N ALA A 333 62.81 53.86 -43.32
CA ALA A 333 62.88 52.41 -43.15
C ALA A 333 61.54 51.74 -43.53
N GLY A 334 61.63 50.50 -44.05
CA GLY A 334 60.47 49.70 -44.41
C GLY A 334 59.79 49.10 -43.18
N GLY A 335 58.46 48.98 -43.22
CA GLY A 335 57.71 48.24 -42.21
C GLY A 335 57.90 46.73 -42.34
N GLY A 336 57.78 46.00 -41.24
CA GLY A 336 57.85 44.55 -41.20
C GLY A 336 56.63 43.88 -41.85
N GLY A 337 56.84 42.71 -42.44
CA GLY A 337 55.77 41.87 -42.97
C GLY A 337 55.00 41.18 -41.84
N GLY A 338 53.68 41.06 -41.96
CA GLY A 338 52.85 40.34 -41.00
C GLY A 338 53.10 38.83 -41.04
N GLY A 339 53.05 38.21 -39.86
CA GLY A 339 53.13 36.77 -39.71
C GLY A 339 51.93 36.05 -40.31
N SER A 340 52.10 34.78 -40.70
CA SER A 340 50.97 33.96 -41.17
C SER A 340 50.20 33.35 -40.02
N GLY A 341 48.91 33.14 -40.17
CA GLY A 341 48.10 32.48 -39.16
C GLY A 341 48.36 30.97 -39.05
N GLY A 342 48.16 30.43 -37.85
CA GLY A 342 48.26 29.01 -37.52
C GLY A 342 47.10 28.18 -38.09
N ILE A 343 47.25 26.85 -38.07
CA ILE A 343 46.28 25.91 -38.64
C ILE A 343 45.41 25.32 -37.55
N ALA A 344 44.10 25.29 -37.77
CA ALA A 344 43.15 24.73 -36.82
C ALA A 344 43.30 23.21 -36.67
N ALA A 345 42.85 22.69 -35.53
CA ALA A 345 42.82 21.25 -35.29
C ALA A 345 41.95 20.54 -36.36
N PRO A 346 42.47 19.49 -37.03
CA PRO A 346 41.76 18.82 -38.14
C PRO A 346 40.57 17.96 -37.71
N SER A 347 40.43 17.61 -36.43
CA SER A 347 39.24 16.95 -35.90
C SER A 347 38.93 17.37 -34.46
N ALA A 348 37.67 17.25 -34.07
CA ALA A 348 37.17 17.54 -32.73
C ALA A 348 36.98 16.26 -31.91
N GLY A 349 36.95 16.41 -30.58
CA GLY A 349 36.60 15.31 -29.69
C GLY A 349 35.17 14.82 -29.96
N THR A 350 34.99 13.51 -30.11
CA THR A 350 33.65 12.94 -30.36
C THR A 350 32.87 12.79 -29.05
N GLY A 351 31.54 12.85 -29.13
CA GLY A 351 30.70 12.61 -27.96
C GLY A 351 30.83 11.19 -27.38
N GLY A 352 30.71 11.07 -26.07
CA GLY A 352 30.63 9.81 -25.35
C GLY A 352 29.27 9.14 -25.53
N ARG A 353 29.24 7.80 -25.50
CA ARG A 353 28.01 7.02 -25.58
C ARG A 353 27.42 6.84 -24.19
N SER A 354 26.10 6.85 -24.09
CA SER A 354 25.40 6.67 -22.82
C SER A 354 25.54 5.25 -22.25
N GLY A 355 25.43 5.13 -20.93
CA GLY A 355 25.39 3.87 -20.21
C GLY A 355 24.06 3.14 -20.39
N GLY A 356 24.11 1.81 -20.30
CA GLY A 356 22.93 0.95 -20.38
C GLY A 356 22.07 1.05 -19.13
N ASN A 357 20.78 0.79 -19.28
CA ASN A 357 19.83 0.86 -18.17
C ASN A 357 19.62 -0.50 -17.49
N SER A 358 19.00 -0.50 -16.32
CA SER A 358 18.52 -1.68 -15.58
C SER A 358 17.01 -1.60 -15.42
N SER A 359 16.28 -2.68 -15.70
CA SER A 359 14.84 -2.73 -15.45
C SER A 359 14.45 -4.11 -14.96
N CYS A 360 13.66 -4.20 -13.88
CA CYS A 360 13.12 -5.48 -13.45
C CYS A 360 12.02 -5.94 -14.42
N LEU A 361 11.02 -5.09 -14.68
CA LEU A 361 9.94 -5.35 -15.64
C LEU A 361 9.87 -4.24 -16.69
N PHE A 362 9.99 -4.60 -17.95
CA PHE A 362 9.96 -3.68 -19.08
C PHE A 362 8.75 -3.98 -19.99
N LEU A 363 7.85 -3.01 -20.16
CA LEU A 363 6.56 -3.17 -20.82
C LEU A 363 6.44 -2.24 -22.04
N VAL A 364 6.06 -2.80 -23.19
CA VAL A 364 5.81 -2.01 -24.42
C VAL A 364 4.43 -2.35 -25.00
N ASN A 365 3.52 -1.37 -25.05
CA ASN A 365 2.15 -1.54 -25.52
C ASN A 365 1.42 -2.71 -24.84
N SER A 366 1.59 -2.87 -23.52
CA SER A 366 1.11 -4.04 -22.79
C SER A 366 0.26 -3.65 -21.59
N THR A 367 -0.68 -4.51 -21.20
CA THR A 367 -1.41 -4.46 -19.94
C THR A 367 -1.09 -5.72 -19.14
N VAL A 368 -0.50 -5.55 -17.95
CA VAL A 368 -0.03 -6.67 -17.12
C VAL A 368 -0.55 -6.52 -15.69
N SER A 369 -0.94 -7.63 -15.07
CA SER A 369 -1.27 -7.70 -13.65
C SER A 369 -0.09 -8.20 -12.82
N VAL A 370 0.15 -7.61 -11.66
CA VAL A 370 1.28 -7.93 -10.77
C VAL A 370 0.78 -8.04 -9.33
N ILE A 371 0.83 -9.24 -8.76
CA ILE A 371 0.23 -9.57 -7.46
C ILE A 371 1.31 -10.07 -6.52
N ASP A 372 1.58 -9.37 -5.42
CA ASP A 372 2.58 -9.76 -4.42
C ASP A 372 3.99 -10.02 -4.98
N CYS A 373 4.39 -9.27 -6.02
CA CYS A 373 5.73 -9.37 -6.60
C CYS A 373 6.71 -8.38 -5.97
N ASN A 374 7.95 -8.80 -5.72
CA ASN A 374 9.01 -7.91 -5.24
C ASN A 374 10.00 -7.58 -6.35
N PHE A 375 10.49 -6.35 -6.37
CA PHE A 375 11.39 -5.83 -7.40
C PHE A 375 12.69 -5.35 -6.77
N THR A 376 13.80 -6.03 -7.09
CA THR A 376 15.14 -5.60 -6.67
C THR A 376 15.87 -4.97 -7.86
N MET A 377 15.95 -3.65 -7.88
CA MET A 377 16.51 -2.89 -9.00
C MET A 377 18.05 -2.99 -9.05
N GLY A 378 18.58 -3.20 -10.26
CA GLY A 378 20.02 -3.20 -10.53
C GLY A 378 20.60 -1.80 -10.70
N ALA A 379 21.89 -1.72 -11.03
CA ALA A 379 22.59 -0.46 -11.28
C ALA A 379 22.50 -0.05 -12.77
N GLY A 380 22.23 1.22 -13.04
CA GLY A 380 22.45 1.81 -14.35
C GLY A 380 23.93 1.98 -14.67
N GLY A 381 24.32 1.79 -15.93
CA GLY A 381 25.69 1.93 -16.38
C GLY A 381 26.16 3.38 -16.40
N ILE A 382 27.42 3.65 -16.08
CA ILE A 382 27.99 5.01 -16.16
C ILE A 382 28.10 5.44 -17.63
N GLY A 383 27.79 6.70 -17.93
CA GLY A 383 27.96 7.28 -19.26
C GLY A 383 29.42 7.38 -19.67
N GLY A 384 29.71 7.17 -20.95
CA GLY A 384 31.06 7.30 -21.51
C GLY A 384 31.54 8.75 -21.50
N ALA A 385 32.82 8.97 -21.19
CA ALA A 385 33.40 10.31 -21.26
C ALA A 385 33.43 10.84 -22.70
N GLY A 386 33.33 12.16 -22.88
CA GLY A 386 33.57 12.79 -24.17
C GLY A 386 35.05 12.73 -24.56
N GLY A 387 35.34 12.74 -25.86
CA GLY A 387 36.70 12.79 -26.37
C GLY A 387 37.35 14.16 -26.15
N GLU A 388 38.65 14.17 -25.86
CA GLU A 388 39.42 15.42 -25.67
C GLU A 388 39.47 16.25 -26.95
N SER A 389 39.62 17.57 -26.83
CA SER A 389 39.85 18.46 -27.99
C SER A 389 41.22 18.24 -28.63
N GLY A 390 41.38 18.59 -29.90
CA GLY A 390 42.67 18.71 -30.58
C GLY A 390 43.24 20.13 -30.57
N GLU A 391 44.55 20.25 -30.58
CA GLU A 391 45.29 21.52 -30.60
C GLU A 391 45.46 22.09 -32.02
N GLY A 392 45.28 23.40 -32.20
CA GLY A 392 45.72 24.12 -33.39
C GLY A 392 47.19 24.56 -33.24
N THR A 393 47.85 24.89 -34.35
CA THR A 393 49.24 25.36 -34.31
C THR A 393 49.33 26.85 -34.05
N ALA A 394 50.46 27.29 -33.47
CA ALA A 394 50.72 28.71 -33.23
C ALA A 394 50.84 29.51 -34.54
N GLY A 395 50.48 30.78 -34.48
CA GLY A 395 50.72 31.76 -35.53
C GLY A 395 52.20 32.07 -35.71
N GLY A 396 52.56 32.55 -36.89
CA GLY A 396 53.91 33.00 -37.21
C GLY A 396 54.14 34.41 -36.67
N GLN A 397 55.35 34.71 -36.24
CA GLN A 397 55.67 36.03 -35.73
C GLN A 397 55.69 37.07 -36.87
N GLY A 398 55.33 38.31 -36.57
CA GLY A 398 55.57 39.45 -37.44
C GLY A 398 57.07 39.70 -37.65
N GLY A 399 57.43 40.21 -38.82
CA GLY A 399 58.79 40.69 -39.08
C GLY A 399 59.02 42.02 -38.37
N ALA A 400 60.25 42.28 -37.95
CA ALA A 400 60.63 43.56 -37.36
C ALA A 400 60.55 44.67 -38.42
N GLY A 401 60.20 45.88 -38.00
CA GLY A 401 60.42 47.08 -38.81
C GLY A 401 61.92 47.32 -39.04
N GLY A 402 62.27 47.88 -40.19
CA GLY A 402 63.64 48.31 -40.45
C GLY A 402 64.05 49.44 -39.51
N ASN A 403 65.32 49.48 -39.14
CA ASN A 403 65.90 50.56 -38.33
C ASN A 403 66.06 51.81 -39.19
N GLY A 404 65.70 52.98 -38.66
CA GLY A 404 65.84 54.27 -39.34
C GLY A 404 66.85 55.18 -38.67
N PRO A 405 68.18 54.99 -38.86
CA PRO A 405 69.18 55.89 -38.30
C PRO A 405 69.03 57.31 -38.87
N GLY A 406 68.57 58.26 -38.05
CA GLY A 406 68.31 59.65 -38.45
C GLY A 406 66.88 59.91 -38.98
N THR A 407 66.06 58.87 -39.16
CA THR A 407 64.62 58.96 -39.44
C THR A 407 63.81 58.29 -38.34
N GLY A 408 62.52 58.04 -38.58
CA GLY A 408 61.76 57.09 -37.76
C GLY A 408 62.02 55.65 -38.14
N ASP A 409 61.77 54.72 -37.21
CA ASP A 409 61.82 53.27 -37.47
C ASP A 409 60.55 52.79 -38.20
N GLY A 410 60.69 51.75 -39.00
CA GLY A 410 59.55 51.04 -39.59
C GLY A 410 58.68 50.43 -38.48
N GLY A 411 57.38 50.32 -38.72
CA GLY A 411 56.50 49.59 -37.81
C GLY A 411 56.71 48.09 -37.94
N ASP A 412 56.67 47.36 -36.83
CA ASP A 412 56.70 45.89 -36.83
C ASP A 412 55.44 45.33 -37.53
N GLY A 413 55.59 44.18 -38.19
CA GLY A 413 54.45 43.39 -38.63
C GLY A 413 53.70 42.83 -37.42
N GLY A 414 52.39 42.67 -37.53
CA GLY A 414 51.61 41.96 -36.52
C GLY A 414 51.87 40.46 -36.57
N ASP A 415 51.76 39.79 -35.43
CA ASP A 415 51.83 38.34 -35.34
C ASP A 415 50.61 37.71 -36.03
N GLY A 416 50.77 36.55 -36.64
CA GLY A 416 49.65 35.75 -37.10
C GLY A 416 48.84 35.22 -35.91
N GLY A 417 47.52 35.11 -36.07
CA GLY A 417 46.68 34.47 -35.06
C GLY A 417 46.99 32.98 -34.97
N ASP A 418 46.88 32.39 -33.78
CA ASP A 418 46.96 30.94 -33.60
C ASP A 418 45.80 30.25 -34.30
N GLY A 419 46.04 29.03 -34.77
CA GLY A 419 45.00 28.15 -35.28
C GLY A 419 44.06 27.73 -34.16
N GLY A 420 42.75 27.74 -34.45
CA GLY A 420 41.75 27.38 -33.46
C GLY A 420 41.87 25.93 -32.98
N HIS A 421 42.03 25.74 -31.67
CA HIS A 421 41.74 24.46 -31.01
C HIS A 421 40.31 24.00 -31.32
N SER A 422 40.09 22.70 -31.46
CA SER A 422 38.74 22.14 -31.56
C SER A 422 38.05 22.06 -30.19
N GLY A 423 36.75 21.82 -30.16
CA GLY A 423 36.01 21.58 -28.92
C GLY A 423 36.16 20.13 -28.43
N GLY A 424 36.09 19.94 -27.11
CA GLY A 424 35.94 18.60 -26.51
C GLY A 424 34.55 18.03 -26.76
N GLY A 425 34.42 16.72 -26.89
CA GLY A 425 33.12 16.04 -27.07
C GLY A 425 32.27 16.05 -25.80
N GLY A 426 30.95 16.03 -25.93
CA GLY A 426 30.05 15.91 -24.77
C GLY A 426 30.14 14.53 -24.11
N GLY A 427 29.84 14.45 -22.81
CA GLY A 427 29.75 13.19 -22.07
C GLY A 427 28.43 12.47 -22.31
N GLY A 428 28.46 11.14 -22.41
CA GLY A 428 27.26 10.30 -22.51
C GLY A 428 26.43 10.32 -21.23
N ALA A 429 25.13 10.07 -21.29
CA ALA A 429 24.28 10.04 -20.11
C ALA A 429 24.46 8.73 -19.33
N GLY A 430 24.25 8.78 -18.02
CA GLY A 430 24.20 7.60 -17.17
C GLY A 430 22.92 6.81 -17.36
N GLY A 431 23.01 5.49 -17.31
CA GLY A 431 21.88 4.58 -17.38
C GLY A 431 20.98 4.71 -16.14
N SER A 432 19.69 4.46 -16.33
CA SER A 432 18.67 4.51 -15.29
C SER A 432 18.39 3.12 -14.72
N ALA A 433 17.79 3.05 -13.53
CA ALA A 433 17.38 1.82 -12.86
C ALA A 433 15.88 1.89 -12.53
N TYR A 434 15.12 0.91 -12.99
CA TYR A 434 13.66 0.91 -12.81
C TYR A 434 13.14 -0.41 -12.26
N GLY A 435 12.13 -0.33 -11.39
CA GLY A 435 11.35 -1.49 -11.00
C GLY A 435 10.49 -1.92 -12.17
N ILE A 436 9.59 -1.03 -12.60
CA ILE A 436 8.74 -1.19 -13.77
C ILE A 436 8.94 0.00 -14.70
N TYR A 437 9.28 -0.27 -15.95
CA TYR A 437 9.32 0.74 -17.00
C TYR A 437 8.29 0.40 -18.07
N GLY A 438 7.42 1.34 -18.43
CA GLY A 438 6.39 1.12 -19.43
C GLY A 438 6.36 2.17 -20.53
N ILE A 439 6.02 1.73 -21.74
CA ILE A 439 5.79 2.57 -22.91
C ILE A 439 4.40 2.27 -23.44
N ASN A 440 3.49 3.24 -23.38
CA ASN A 440 2.08 3.08 -23.71
C ASN A 440 1.46 1.83 -23.06
N SER A 441 1.80 1.61 -21.79
CA SER A 441 1.47 0.38 -21.07
C SER A 441 0.61 0.67 -19.84
N THR A 442 -0.06 -0.35 -19.33
CA THR A 442 -0.78 -0.31 -18.05
C THR A 442 -0.25 -1.43 -17.16
N VAL A 443 -0.03 -1.12 -15.88
CA VAL A 443 0.22 -2.13 -14.85
C VAL A 443 -0.88 -2.04 -13.81
N ASN A 444 -1.52 -3.17 -13.52
CA ASN A 444 -2.45 -3.31 -12.40
C ASN A 444 -1.73 -4.07 -11.30
N ARG A 445 -1.57 -3.48 -10.12
CA ARG A 445 -0.77 -4.10 -9.05
C ARG A 445 -1.45 -4.10 -7.68
N SER A 446 -1.16 -5.16 -6.93
CA SER A 446 -1.59 -5.35 -5.55
C SER A 446 -0.45 -5.95 -4.72
N GLY A 447 -0.13 -5.34 -3.57
CA GLY A 447 0.98 -5.80 -2.73
C GLY A 447 2.36 -5.60 -3.39
N GLY A 448 3.36 -6.33 -2.88
CA GLY A 448 4.74 -6.28 -3.37
C GLY A 448 5.58 -5.10 -2.84
N SER A 449 6.87 -5.10 -3.17
CA SER A 449 7.83 -4.08 -2.74
C SER A 449 8.86 -3.74 -3.82
N PHE A 450 9.44 -2.54 -3.72
CA PHE A 450 10.55 -2.08 -4.56
C PHE A 450 11.75 -1.80 -3.67
N VAL A 451 12.91 -2.36 -4.01
CA VAL A 451 14.14 -2.24 -3.22
C VAL A 451 15.35 -2.01 -4.12
N GLY A 452 16.29 -1.19 -3.67
CA GLY A 452 17.61 -1.03 -4.29
C GLY A 452 17.63 -0.05 -5.46
N GLY A 453 18.48 -0.32 -6.44
CA GLY A 453 18.71 0.53 -7.60
C GLY A 453 19.75 1.63 -7.39
N SER A 454 20.59 1.85 -8.39
CA SER A 454 21.46 3.03 -8.45
C SER A 454 21.51 3.58 -9.86
N ALA A 455 21.38 4.89 -9.99
CA ALA A 455 21.54 5.56 -11.27
C ALA A 455 23.02 5.56 -11.68
N GLY A 456 23.29 5.29 -12.95
CA GLY A 456 24.59 5.55 -13.54
C GLY A 456 24.87 7.04 -13.53
N THR A 457 26.11 7.42 -13.23
CA THR A 457 26.55 8.82 -13.36
C THR A 457 26.68 9.19 -14.83
N GLY A 458 26.41 10.45 -15.18
CA GLY A 458 26.77 10.98 -16.48
C GLY A 458 28.28 10.92 -16.73
N GLY A 459 28.68 10.68 -17.97
CA GLY A 459 30.06 10.76 -18.41
C GLY A 459 30.57 12.19 -18.33
N ALA A 460 31.84 12.36 -17.97
CA ALA A 460 32.48 13.67 -18.04
C ALA A 460 32.52 14.18 -19.48
N GLY A 461 32.42 15.50 -19.66
CA GLY A 461 32.73 16.11 -20.95
C GLY A 461 34.22 15.96 -21.28
N GLY A 462 34.53 15.94 -22.57
CA GLY A 462 35.90 15.90 -23.06
C GLY A 462 36.68 17.12 -22.58
N THR A 463 37.90 16.89 -22.13
CA THR A 463 38.81 17.94 -21.67
C THR A 463 39.13 18.90 -22.80
N ALA A 464 39.33 20.17 -22.44
CA ALA A 464 39.88 21.16 -23.34
C ALA A 464 41.39 21.24 -23.19
N VAL A 465 42.07 21.36 -24.32
CA VAL A 465 43.42 21.90 -24.40
C VAL A 465 43.41 23.36 -23.92
N PRO A 466 44.53 23.92 -23.45
CA PRO A 466 44.58 25.30 -22.94
C PRO A 466 43.96 26.29 -23.92
N THR A 467 43.13 27.23 -23.43
CA THR A 467 42.34 28.20 -24.22
C THR A 467 41.19 27.65 -25.09
N GLY A 468 41.07 26.32 -25.23
CA GLY A 468 39.93 25.66 -25.87
C GLY A 468 38.67 25.55 -25.01
N VAL A 469 37.60 24.96 -25.57
CA VAL A 469 36.30 24.79 -24.90
C VAL A 469 36.01 23.31 -24.61
N ALA A 470 35.79 22.99 -23.33
CA ALA A 470 35.52 21.62 -22.89
C ALA A 470 34.10 21.20 -23.25
N GLY A 471 33.91 19.89 -23.45
CA GLY A 471 32.58 19.33 -23.60
C GLY A 471 31.77 19.42 -22.31
N GLN A 472 30.44 19.38 -22.42
CA GLN A 472 29.56 19.33 -21.26
C GLN A 472 29.43 17.88 -20.77
N ALA A 473 29.30 17.69 -19.46
CA ALA A 473 29.03 16.38 -18.88
C ALA A 473 27.62 15.89 -19.26
N GLY A 474 27.46 14.58 -19.40
CA GLY A 474 26.15 13.96 -19.59
C GLY A 474 25.30 14.03 -18.32
N ALA A 475 23.99 13.89 -18.47
CA ALA A 475 23.08 13.77 -17.33
C ALA A 475 23.26 12.40 -16.64
N SER A 476 23.12 12.36 -15.31
CA SER A 476 23.00 11.10 -14.59
C SER A 476 21.65 10.44 -14.89
N GLY A 477 21.60 9.12 -14.76
CA GLY A 477 20.36 8.36 -14.85
C GLY A 477 19.41 8.63 -13.70
N VAL A 478 18.26 7.95 -13.73
CA VAL A 478 17.21 8.06 -12.72
C VAL A 478 17.01 6.70 -12.04
N VAL A 479 16.64 6.71 -10.76
CA VAL A 479 16.08 5.54 -10.07
C VAL A 479 14.59 5.78 -9.83
N ALA A 480 13.72 4.87 -10.26
CA ALA A 480 12.29 4.98 -9.99
C ALA A 480 11.60 3.61 -9.95
N ASP A 481 10.68 3.44 -9.00
CA ASP A 481 9.89 2.22 -8.87
C ASP A 481 9.05 1.95 -10.12
N VAL A 482 8.37 3.00 -10.63
CA VAL A 482 7.56 2.93 -11.86
C VAL A 482 7.84 4.17 -12.71
N ALA A 483 8.16 4.00 -13.99
CA ALA A 483 8.48 5.11 -14.90
C ALA A 483 8.07 4.85 -16.36
N GLY A 484 8.07 5.92 -17.16
CA GLY A 484 7.74 5.90 -18.59
C GLY A 484 6.32 6.39 -18.87
N THR A 485 5.78 6.07 -20.05
CA THR A 485 4.39 6.36 -20.42
C THR A 485 3.50 5.18 -19.98
N ILE A 486 3.38 5.03 -18.66
CA ILE A 486 2.68 3.93 -18.01
C ILE A 486 1.55 4.42 -17.10
N THR A 487 0.42 3.71 -17.13
CA THR A 487 -0.64 3.86 -16.12
C THR A 487 -0.42 2.83 -15.00
N ASP A 488 -0.19 3.32 -13.77
CA ASP A 488 -0.03 2.48 -12.56
C ASP A 488 -1.34 2.43 -11.76
N ASN A 489 -2.08 1.33 -11.87
CA ASN A 489 -3.32 1.10 -11.13
C ASN A 489 -3.03 0.27 -9.87
N GLN A 490 -3.23 0.84 -8.69
CA GLN A 490 -3.07 0.15 -7.41
C GLN A 490 -4.44 -0.21 -6.84
N THR A 491 -4.81 -1.48 -6.95
CA THR A 491 -6.10 -2.01 -6.48
C THR A 491 -5.90 -3.34 -5.80
N SER A 492 -6.83 -3.77 -4.94
CA SER A 492 -6.82 -5.14 -4.46
C SER A 492 -7.15 -6.08 -5.61
N LEU A 493 -6.23 -6.99 -5.93
CA LEU A 493 -6.41 -8.05 -6.91
C LEU A 493 -6.42 -9.39 -6.16
N ALA A 494 -7.26 -10.31 -6.60
CA ALA A 494 -7.23 -11.68 -6.10
C ALA A 494 -6.14 -12.45 -6.82
N LEU A 495 -5.43 -13.33 -6.10
CA LEU A 495 -4.50 -14.28 -6.70
C LEU A 495 -5.24 -15.18 -7.70
N GLU A 496 -4.63 -15.44 -8.84
CA GLU A 496 -5.16 -16.37 -9.83
C GLU A 496 -4.98 -17.81 -9.32
N PRO A 497 -6.01 -18.67 -9.42
CA PRO A 497 -5.94 -20.04 -8.93
C PRO A 497 -5.03 -20.91 -9.80
N ASP A 498 -4.31 -21.87 -9.19
CA ASP A 498 -3.64 -22.94 -9.96
C ASP A 498 -4.74 -23.81 -10.59
N PRO A 499 -4.80 -23.96 -11.92
CA PRO A 499 -5.84 -24.77 -12.59
C PRO A 499 -5.83 -26.25 -12.17
N CYS A 500 -4.78 -26.69 -11.49
CA CYS A 500 -4.57 -28.04 -10.99
C CYS A 500 -4.96 -28.19 -9.51
N VAL A 501 -5.47 -27.12 -8.89
CA VAL A 501 -6.03 -27.13 -7.54
C VAL A 501 -7.53 -26.99 -7.65
N GLU A 502 -8.25 -28.02 -7.22
CA GLU A 502 -9.71 -28.05 -7.28
C GLU A 502 -10.25 -28.44 -5.91
N VAL A 503 -11.21 -27.66 -5.41
CA VAL A 503 -11.95 -27.99 -4.18
C VAL A 503 -13.36 -28.38 -4.58
N ILE A 504 -13.76 -29.60 -4.24
CA ILE A 504 -15.06 -30.16 -4.60
C ILE A 504 -15.88 -30.31 -3.32
N THR A 505 -16.92 -29.48 -3.19
CA THR A 505 -17.84 -29.58 -2.05
C THR A 505 -18.64 -30.87 -2.16
N SER A 506 -18.61 -31.70 -1.11
CA SER A 506 -19.34 -32.97 -1.12
C SER A 506 -20.85 -32.75 -1.11
N ALA A 507 -21.60 -33.76 -1.58
CA ALA A 507 -23.05 -33.73 -1.50
C ALA A 507 -23.53 -33.72 -0.04
N LEU A 508 -24.40 -32.76 0.28
CA LEU A 508 -25.00 -32.64 1.61
C LEU A 508 -25.99 -33.78 1.86
N GLN A 509 -25.92 -34.37 3.05
CA GLN A 509 -26.82 -35.46 3.47
C GLN A 509 -28.16 -34.93 4.00
N ILE A 510 -28.17 -33.68 4.47
CA ILE A 510 -29.35 -32.97 4.94
C ILE A 510 -29.53 -31.78 4.00
N LEU A 511 -30.75 -31.59 3.50
CA LEU A 511 -31.07 -30.56 2.50
C LEU A 511 -31.99 -29.47 3.04
N GLU A 512 -32.33 -29.52 4.32
CA GLU A 512 -33.24 -28.57 4.97
C GLU A 512 -32.74 -28.24 6.36
N TYR A 513 -32.54 -26.96 6.62
CA TYR A 513 -31.95 -26.41 7.83
C TYR A 513 -32.72 -25.18 8.32
N CYS A 514 -32.61 -24.88 9.60
CA CYS A 514 -33.07 -23.61 10.17
C CYS A 514 -31.97 -22.55 10.15
N ALA A 515 -32.34 -21.29 10.00
CA ALA A 515 -31.40 -20.18 10.23
C ALA A 515 -30.83 -20.26 11.66
N GLY A 516 -29.52 -20.17 11.82
CA GLY A 516 -28.83 -20.39 13.11
C GLY A 516 -28.41 -21.84 13.38
N GLU A 517 -28.86 -22.82 12.58
CA GLU A 517 -28.47 -24.22 12.74
C GLU A 517 -27.02 -24.46 12.30
N SER A 518 -26.35 -25.40 12.96
CA SER A 518 -24.99 -25.81 12.61
C SER A 518 -24.96 -27.17 11.92
N THR A 519 -24.06 -27.33 10.95
CA THR A 519 -23.82 -28.60 10.26
C THR A 519 -22.35 -28.76 9.90
N THR A 520 -21.94 -29.95 9.46
CA THR A 520 -20.57 -30.20 8.99
C THR A 520 -20.56 -30.29 7.48
N ILE A 521 -19.70 -29.50 6.84
CA ILE A 521 -19.46 -29.51 5.41
C ILE A 521 -18.22 -30.35 5.13
N GLU A 522 -18.45 -31.47 4.46
CA GLU A 522 -17.43 -32.34 3.93
C GLU A 522 -17.02 -31.85 2.54
N PHE A 523 -15.75 -32.01 2.18
CA PHE A 523 -15.26 -31.70 0.84
C PHE A 523 -14.02 -32.55 0.53
N THR A 524 -13.75 -32.71 -0.75
CA THR A 524 -12.48 -33.25 -1.22
C THR A 524 -11.70 -32.14 -1.93
N ALA A 525 -10.39 -32.33 -2.06
CA ALA A 525 -9.60 -31.45 -2.89
C ALA A 525 -8.57 -32.24 -3.69
N ILE A 526 -8.28 -31.72 -4.88
CA ILE A 526 -7.24 -32.19 -5.79
C ILE A 526 -6.12 -31.16 -5.75
N GLY A 527 -4.88 -31.63 -5.80
CA GLY A 527 -3.69 -30.80 -5.66
C GLY A 527 -3.21 -30.71 -4.21
N SER A 528 -2.13 -29.94 -4.03
CA SER A 528 -1.45 -29.77 -2.75
C SER A 528 -1.61 -28.33 -2.29
N PHE A 529 -1.86 -28.13 -1.00
CA PHE A 529 -2.08 -26.81 -0.41
C PHE A 529 -0.89 -26.43 0.48
N SER A 530 -0.48 -25.17 0.40
CA SER A 530 0.63 -24.65 1.19
C SER A 530 0.29 -24.53 2.69
N ALA A 531 1.31 -24.47 3.55
CA ALA A 531 1.13 -24.30 4.99
C ALA A 531 0.43 -22.96 5.31
N GLY A 532 -0.46 -22.97 6.31
CA GLY A 532 -1.26 -21.79 6.67
C GLY A 532 -2.45 -21.51 5.75
N ASN A 533 -2.75 -22.40 4.80
CA ASN A 533 -3.97 -22.34 3.99
C ASN A 533 -5.23 -22.37 4.88
N ILE A 534 -6.21 -21.55 4.52
CA ILE A 534 -7.52 -21.52 5.18
C ILE A 534 -8.57 -21.98 4.17
N PHE A 535 -9.33 -23.01 4.53
CA PHE A 535 -10.55 -23.36 3.81
C PHE A 535 -11.74 -22.62 4.41
N THR A 536 -12.51 -21.93 3.60
CA THR A 536 -13.69 -21.15 4.03
C THR A 536 -14.92 -21.63 3.28
N VAL A 537 -15.98 -21.95 4.01
CA VAL A 537 -17.28 -22.28 3.43
C VAL A 537 -18.07 -21.00 3.20
N GLN A 538 -18.56 -20.85 1.98
CA GLN A 538 -19.41 -19.77 1.53
C GLN A 538 -20.82 -20.27 1.25
N LEU A 539 -21.80 -19.47 1.67
CA LEU A 539 -23.22 -19.63 1.35
C LEU A 539 -23.61 -18.68 0.22
N SER A 540 -24.32 -19.18 -0.79
CA SER A 540 -24.90 -18.38 -1.87
C SER A 540 -26.12 -17.57 -1.40
N ASP A 541 -26.71 -16.78 -2.30
CA ASP A 541 -28.09 -16.33 -2.10
C ASP A 541 -29.13 -17.46 -2.31
N ALA A 542 -30.41 -17.15 -2.09
CA ALA A 542 -31.52 -18.10 -2.23
C ALA A 542 -31.76 -18.59 -3.68
N SER A 543 -31.04 -18.04 -4.67
CA SER A 543 -31.07 -18.46 -6.08
C SER A 543 -29.85 -19.29 -6.49
N GLY A 544 -28.93 -19.54 -5.56
CA GLY A 544 -27.71 -20.30 -5.80
C GLY A 544 -26.54 -19.46 -6.31
N ASN A 545 -26.66 -18.12 -6.30
CA ASN A 545 -25.65 -17.22 -6.85
C ASN A 545 -24.63 -16.77 -5.78
N PHE A 546 -23.34 -16.82 -6.15
CA PHE A 546 -22.21 -16.44 -5.31
C PHE A 546 -21.61 -15.07 -5.68
N THR A 547 -22.42 -14.13 -6.18
CA THR A 547 -21.95 -12.76 -6.49
C THR A 547 -21.60 -12.00 -5.21
N THR A 548 -22.38 -12.17 -4.13
CA THR A 548 -22.12 -11.61 -2.80
C THR A 548 -22.31 -12.70 -1.74
N PRO A 549 -21.40 -13.68 -1.68
CA PRO A 549 -21.56 -14.83 -0.81
C PRO A 549 -21.32 -14.46 0.66
N THR A 550 -21.89 -15.25 1.57
CA THR A 550 -21.68 -15.09 3.02
C THR A 550 -20.74 -16.19 3.52
N ASP A 551 -19.65 -15.83 4.19
CA ASP A 551 -18.76 -16.79 4.84
C ASP A 551 -19.44 -17.36 6.10
N ILE A 552 -19.57 -18.69 6.21
CA ILE A 552 -20.34 -19.37 7.27
C ILE A 552 -19.52 -20.34 8.14
N GLY A 553 -18.22 -20.48 7.84
CA GLY A 553 -17.26 -21.23 8.67
C GLY A 553 -15.91 -21.38 7.97
N SER A 554 -14.85 -21.65 8.72
CA SER A 554 -13.51 -21.85 8.17
C SER A 554 -12.63 -22.78 9.02
N VAL A 555 -11.59 -23.34 8.41
CA VAL A 555 -10.55 -24.14 9.08
C VAL A 555 -9.18 -23.82 8.49
N ASN A 556 -8.16 -23.67 9.35
CA ASN A 556 -6.77 -23.58 8.92
C ASN A 556 -6.22 -24.99 8.73
N SER A 557 -5.99 -25.39 7.48
CA SER A 557 -5.56 -26.73 7.11
C SER A 557 -4.94 -26.75 5.71
N ASN A 558 -3.92 -27.58 5.52
CA ASN A 558 -3.32 -27.89 4.22
C ASN A 558 -3.83 -29.21 3.61
N THR A 559 -4.72 -29.92 4.30
CA THR A 559 -5.45 -31.08 3.80
C THR A 559 -6.97 -30.85 3.90
N PRO A 560 -7.79 -31.51 3.07
CA PRO A 560 -9.24 -31.47 3.21
C PRO A 560 -9.67 -31.94 4.60
N THR A 561 -10.15 -31.01 5.42
CA THR A 561 -10.60 -31.26 6.79
C THR A 561 -12.04 -30.78 6.92
N PRO A 562 -12.98 -31.60 7.43
CA PRO A 562 -14.38 -31.22 7.55
C PRO A 562 -14.59 -29.92 8.33
N ILE A 563 -15.49 -29.05 7.88
CA ILE A 563 -15.72 -27.72 8.48
C ILE A 563 -17.09 -27.68 9.14
N VAL A 564 -17.12 -27.35 10.43
CA VAL A 564 -18.38 -27.04 11.11
C VAL A 564 -18.79 -25.62 10.75
N VAL A 565 -19.99 -25.47 10.20
CA VAL A 565 -20.56 -24.18 9.79
C VAL A 565 -21.83 -23.89 10.58
N THR A 566 -22.18 -22.63 10.70
CA THR A 566 -23.46 -22.18 11.26
C THR A 566 -24.14 -21.26 10.27
N PHE A 567 -25.38 -21.57 9.88
CA PHE A 567 -26.15 -20.68 9.00
C PHE A 567 -26.50 -19.40 9.77
N PRO A 568 -26.33 -18.20 9.19
CA PRO A 568 -26.65 -16.96 9.92
C PRO A 568 -28.13 -16.91 10.33
N THR A 569 -28.41 -16.45 11.56
CA THR A 569 -29.78 -16.39 12.12
C THR A 569 -30.73 -15.46 11.36
N GLY A 570 -30.19 -14.49 10.61
CA GLY A 570 -30.95 -13.57 9.75
C GLY A 570 -31.10 -14.02 8.30
N THR A 571 -30.74 -15.26 7.97
CA THR A 571 -30.84 -15.78 6.60
C THR A 571 -32.32 -15.85 6.17
N PRO A 572 -32.73 -15.21 5.07
CA PRO A 572 -34.11 -15.30 4.57
C PRO A 572 -34.51 -16.75 4.24
N GLN A 573 -35.81 -17.03 4.31
CA GLN A 573 -36.32 -18.32 3.85
C GLN A 573 -36.11 -18.48 2.34
N GLY A 574 -35.60 -19.64 1.91
CA GLY A 574 -35.39 -19.94 0.49
C GLY A 574 -34.92 -21.36 0.23
N SER A 575 -35.10 -21.86 -1.00
CA SER A 575 -34.85 -23.26 -1.37
C SER A 575 -33.76 -23.47 -2.42
N GLY A 576 -33.09 -22.41 -2.87
CA GLY A 576 -32.04 -22.48 -3.89
C GLY A 576 -30.64 -22.22 -3.34
N TYR A 577 -30.45 -22.26 -2.02
CA TYR A 577 -29.15 -22.01 -1.43
C TYR A 577 -28.15 -23.11 -1.83
N ARG A 578 -26.88 -22.73 -1.99
CA ARG A 578 -25.76 -23.63 -2.24
C ARG A 578 -24.60 -23.24 -1.36
N VAL A 579 -23.73 -24.20 -1.08
CA VAL A 579 -22.47 -23.97 -0.38
C VAL A 579 -21.29 -24.28 -1.29
N ARG A 580 -20.19 -23.56 -1.13
CA ARG A 580 -18.91 -23.89 -1.75
C ARG A 580 -17.77 -23.69 -0.76
N VAL A 581 -16.68 -24.42 -0.94
CA VAL A 581 -15.47 -24.27 -0.11
C VAL A 581 -14.35 -23.62 -0.93
N ASN A 582 -13.81 -22.50 -0.46
CA ASN A 582 -12.69 -21.80 -1.09
C ASN A 582 -11.41 -21.97 -0.27
N SER A 583 -10.24 -21.80 -0.91
CA SER A 583 -8.91 -21.81 -0.27
C SER A 583 -8.14 -20.51 -0.49
N THR A 584 -7.20 -20.16 0.39
CA THR A 584 -6.45 -18.88 0.35
C THR A 584 -5.05 -18.98 -0.27
N ASN A 585 -4.18 -19.86 0.23
CA ASN A 585 -2.74 -19.86 -0.11
C ASN A 585 -2.40 -20.79 -1.29
N SER A 586 -3.45 -21.34 -1.91
CA SER A 586 -3.49 -21.98 -3.22
C SER A 586 -4.91 -21.72 -3.69
N PRO A 587 -5.17 -20.51 -4.22
CA PRO A 587 -6.54 -20.04 -4.42
C PRO A 587 -7.29 -21.05 -5.26
N SER A 588 -8.47 -21.44 -4.81
CA SER A 588 -9.41 -22.22 -5.57
C SER A 588 -10.79 -21.76 -5.17
N ILE A 589 -11.60 -21.41 -6.16
CA ILE A 589 -13.04 -21.22 -5.97
C ILE A 589 -13.65 -22.60 -6.10
N GLY A 590 -14.06 -23.18 -4.98
CA GLY A 590 -14.56 -24.55 -5.00
C GLY A 590 -15.84 -24.68 -5.81
N VAL A 591 -16.02 -25.88 -6.37
CA VAL A 591 -17.26 -26.25 -7.03
C VAL A 591 -18.37 -26.26 -5.98
N SER A 592 -19.47 -25.57 -6.26
CA SER A 592 -20.62 -25.53 -5.35
C SER A 592 -21.25 -26.90 -5.19
N SER A 593 -21.94 -27.13 -4.07
CA SER A 593 -22.79 -28.30 -3.88
C SER A 593 -23.71 -28.52 -5.09
N ALA A 594 -23.76 -29.76 -5.58
CA ALA A 594 -24.58 -30.12 -6.75
C ALA A 594 -26.09 -30.02 -6.47
N THR A 595 -26.48 -30.07 -5.21
CA THR A 595 -27.87 -29.97 -4.73
C THR A 595 -28.09 -28.66 -4.00
N ASP A 596 -29.25 -28.07 -4.23
CA ASP A 596 -29.72 -26.92 -3.46
C ASP A 596 -30.13 -27.37 -2.05
N ILE A 597 -29.97 -26.47 -1.08
CA ILE A 597 -30.47 -26.61 0.28
C ILE A 597 -31.56 -25.59 0.56
N ILE A 598 -32.45 -25.96 1.47
CA ILE A 598 -33.52 -25.13 2.00
C ILE A 598 -33.05 -24.56 3.33
N ILE A 599 -33.11 -23.23 3.47
CA ILE A 599 -32.95 -22.56 4.74
C ILE A 599 -34.31 -21.98 5.12
N ASN A 600 -34.81 -22.41 6.28
CA ASN A 600 -36.07 -21.95 6.84
C ASN A 600 -35.79 -20.83 7.86
N ALA A 601 -36.58 -19.76 7.79
CA ALA A 601 -36.51 -18.69 8.77
C ALA A 601 -36.99 -19.20 10.15
N LEU A 602 -36.43 -18.65 11.22
CA LEU A 602 -36.89 -18.94 12.57
C LEU A 602 -38.30 -18.34 12.80
N PRO A 603 -39.19 -19.01 13.54
CA PRO A 603 -40.48 -18.43 13.92
C PRO A 603 -40.29 -17.18 14.78
N ASN A 604 -41.17 -16.17 14.61
CA ASN A 604 -41.18 -14.96 15.42
C ASN A 604 -42.01 -15.17 16.68
N VAL A 605 -41.44 -15.90 17.64
CA VAL A 605 -42.12 -16.26 18.89
C VAL A 605 -42.30 -15.04 19.78
N VAL A 606 -43.51 -14.82 20.30
CA VAL A 606 -43.81 -13.75 21.26
C VAL A 606 -44.44 -14.35 22.52
N ALA A 607 -43.89 -14.01 23.68
CA ALA A 607 -44.36 -14.37 25.00
C ALA A 607 -45.42 -13.36 25.48
N ASN A 608 -46.69 -13.76 25.56
CA ASN A 608 -47.77 -12.89 26.02
C ASN A 608 -48.26 -13.31 27.41
N ALA A 609 -48.61 -12.32 28.23
CA ALA A 609 -49.29 -12.50 29.51
C ALA A 609 -50.58 -11.67 29.52
N SER A 610 -51.65 -12.22 30.10
CA SER A 610 -52.92 -11.48 30.27
C SER A 610 -52.76 -10.26 31.18
N ASP A 611 -51.86 -10.36 32.17
CA ASP A 611 -51.37 -9.26 32.99
C ASP A 611 -49.93 -9.56 33.41
N GLN A 612 -49.07 -8.54 33.46
CA GLN A 612 -47.69 -8.66 33.92
C GLN A 612 -47.53 -8.28 35.40
N ASN A 613 -48.54 -7.66 36.02
CA ASN A 613 -48.55 -7.30 37.43
C ASN A 613 -49.84 -7.83 38.07
N VAL A 614 -49.75 -8.92 38.83
CA VAL A 614 -50.91 -9.60 39.42
C VAL A 614 -50.83 -9.62 40.94
N CYS A 615 -51.96 -9.51 41.62
CA CYS A 615 -51.99 -9.62 43.08
C CYS A 615 -51.82 -11.08 43.53
N ALA A 616 -51.24 -11.30 44.71
CA ALA A 616 -51.07 -12.64 45.25
C ALA A 616 -52.43 -13.37 45.32
N GLY A 617 -52.51 -14.54 44.68
CA GLY A 617 -53.73 -15.35 44.58
C GLY A 617 -54.58 -15.11 43.32
N GLU A 618 -54.29 -14.08 42.53
CA GLU A 618 -54.95 -13.85 41.24
C GLU A 618 -54.41 -14.78 40.15
N ASN A 619 -55.21 -14.97 39.10
CA ASN A 619 -54.81 -15.79 37.97
C ASN A 619 -54.14 -14.96 36.87
N VAL A 620 -53.17 -15.56 36.20
CA VAL A 620 -52.59 -15.07 34.95
C VAL A 620 -52.72 -16.15 33.89
N THR A 621 -52.98 -15.75 32.65
CA THR A 621 -52.93 -16.65 31.49
C THR A 621 -51.74 -16.26 30.63
N LEU A 622 -50.83 -17.20 30.38
CA LEU A 622 -49.74 -17.02 29.42
C LEU A 622 -50.13 -17.63 28.07
N SER A 623 -49.78 -16.95 26.98
CA SER A 623 -50.03 -17.44 25.62
C SER A 623 -48.89 -17.10 24.68
N GLY A 624 -48.40 -18.10 23.95
CA GLY A 624 -47.42 -17.92 22.90
C GLY A 624 -48.09 -17.50 21.59
N SER A 625 -47.42 -16.68 20.79
CA SER A 625 -47.83 -16.40 19.41
C SER A 625 -46.64 -16.46 18.45
N GLY A 626 -46.92 -16.59 17.15
CA GLY A 626 -45.90 -16.58 16.07
C GLY A 626 -45.26 -17.93 15.70
N ALA A 627 -45.77 -19.06 16.23
CA ALA A 627 -45.41 -20.44 15.87
C ALA A 627 -46.66 -21.37 15.86
N ASP A 628 -46.49 -22.68 15.59
CA ASP A 628 -47.59 -23.65 15.59
C ASP A 628 -47.80 -24.36 16.94
N SER A 629 -46.74 -24.47 17.73
CA SER A 629 -46.78 -25.10 19.06
C SER A 629 -45.90 -24.35 20.05
N TYR A 630 -46.32 -24.34 21.31
CA TYR A 630 -45.69 -23.57 22.39
C TYR A 630 -45.44 -24.46 23.60
N LEU A 631 -44.22 -24.41 24.12
CA LEU A 631 -43.83 -25.05 25.37
C LEU A 631 -43.32 -23.99 26.34
N TRP A 632 -44.06 -23.79 27.43
CA TRP A 632 -43.69 -22.84 28.46
C TRP A 632 -42.83 -23.47 29.56
N SER A 633 -41.94 -22.66 30.13
CA SER A 633 -41.22 -23.01 31.35
C SER A 633 -42.16 -23.17 32.55
N ASN A 634 -41.65 -23.74 33.64
CA ASN A 634 -42.37 -23.83 34.93
C ASN A 634 -43.68 -24.63 34.89
N SER A 635 -43.81 -25.57 33.94
CA SER A 635 -44.99 -26.42 33.76
C SER A 635 -46.29 -25.65 33.45
N VAL A 636 -46.19 -24.41 32.98
CA VAL A 636 -47.35 -23.64 32.52
C VAL A 636 -47.89 -24.26 31.23
N THR A 637 -49.22 -24.33 31.12
CA THR A 637 -49.89 -24.77 29.89
C THR A 637 -50.36 -23.56 29.10
N ASP A 638 -50.04 -23.53 27.81
CA ASP A 638 -50.37 -22.42 26.90
C ASP A 638 -51.88 -22.14 26.86
N GLY A 639 -52.27 -20.88 27.04
CA GLY A 639 -53.66 -20.43 27.03
C GLY A 639 -54.49 -20.83 28.26
N VAL A 640 -53.87 -21.41 29.30
CA VAL A 640 -54.55 -21.85 30.53
C VAL A 640 -54.17 -20.94 31.70
N ALA A 641 -55.18 -20.46 32.43
CA ALA A 641 -55.00 -19.64 33.61
C ALA A 641 -54.37 -20.44 34.76
N PHE A 642 -53.41 -19.85 35.47
CA PHE A 642 -52.80 -20.39 36.68
C PHE A 642 -52.50 -19.27 37.69
N ILE A 643 -52.16 -19.63 38.94
CA ILE A 643 -51.80 -18.66 39.99
C ILE A 643 -50.27 -18.66 40.15
N PRO A 644 -49.56 -17.56 39.82
CA PRO A 644 -48.14 -17.45 40.05
C PRO A 644 -47.86 -17.31 41.55
N ILE A 645 -46.85 -18.03 42.06
CA ILE A 645 -46.52 -18.08 43.49
C ILE A 645 -45.52 -16.96 43.87
N SER A 646 -44.70 -16.53 42.91
CA SER A 646 -43.75 -15.42 43.08
C SER A 646 -43.39 -14.81 41.73
N SER A 647 -42.82 -13.60 41.77
CA SER A 647 -42.37 -12.88 40.57
C SER A 647 -41.25 -13.63 39.85
N MET A 648 -41.43 -13.97 38.57
CA MET A 648 -40.40 -14.67 37.78
C MET A 648 -40.55 -14.48 36.26
N TYR A 649 -39.52 -14.88 35.52
CA TYR A 649 -39.57 -14.99 34.07
C TYR A 649 -40.19 -16.33 33.64
N TYR A 650 -41.07 -16.25 32.65
CA TYR A 650 -41.60 -17.38 31.92
C TYR A 650 -41.09 -17.33 30.48
N THR A 651 -40.43 -18.40 30.06
CA THR A 651 -39.89 -18.54 28.70
C THR A 651 -40.77 -19.48 27.90
N VAL A 652 -41.17 -19.06 26.70
CA VAL A 652 -41.87 -19.89 25.72
C VAL A 652 -40.90 -20.32 24.62
N LEU A 653 -40.90 -21.62 24.31
CA LEU A 653 -40.30 -22.19 23.11
C LEU A 653 -41.42 -22.37 22.08
N GLY A 654 -41.36 -21.63 20.97
CA GLY A 654 -42.30 -21.80 19.85
C GLY A 654 -41.67 -22.61 18.72
N THR A 655 -42.39 -23.61 18.20
CA THR A 655 -41.94 -24.47 17.09
C THR A 655 -42.90 -24.39 15.90
N ASP A 656 -42.38 -24.20 14.69
CA ASP A 656 -43.10 -24.40 13.43
C ASP A 656 -43.14 -25.90 13.12
N ASN A 657 -44.33 -26.47 12.96
CA ASN A 657 -44.48 -27.91 12.81
C ASN A 657 -44.12 -28.42 11.41
N SER A 658 -44.11 -27.54 10.41
CA SER A 658 -43.80 -27.87 9.02
C SER A 658 -42.29 -27.93 8.78
N THR A 659 -41.53 -26.99 9.35
CA THR A 659 -40.08 -26.87 9.19
C THR A 659 -39.30 -27.45 10.38
N LEU A 660 -39.97 -27.64 11.52
CA LEU A 660 -39.37 -28.00 12.83
C LEU A 660 -38.40 -26.93 13.39
N CYS A 661 -38.38 -25.73 12.81
CA CYS A 661 -37.61 -24.62 13.34
C CYS A 661 -38.25 -24.06 14.59
N PHE A 662 -37.42 -23.68 15.56
CA PHE A 662 -37.87 -23.17 16.85
C PHE A 662 -37.13 -21.92 17.26
N ASN A 663 -37.80 -21.09 18.06
CA ASN A 663 -37.22 -19.90 18.69
C ASN A 663 -37.83 -19.72 20.08
N PHE A 664 -37.27 -18.82 20.88
CA PHE A 664 -37.74 -18.54 22.23
C PHE A 664 -38.00 -17.05 22.47
N ASP A 665 -38.93 -16.78 23.37
CA ASP A 665 -39.16 -15.45 23.96
C ASP A 665 -39.53 -15.61 25.43
N SER A 666 -39.49 -14.52 26.20
CA SER A 666 -39.74 -14.53 27.63
C SER A 666 -40.52 -13.32 28.10
N VAL A 667 -41.40 -13.54 29.08
CA VAL A 667 -42.17 -12.48 29.74
C VAL A 667 -41.99 -12.57 31.25
N MET A 668 -41.83 -11.42 31.90
CA MET A 668 -41.79 -11.32 33.36
C MET A 668 -43.20 -11.10 33.90
N VAL A 669 -43.62 -11.93 34.85
CA VAL A 669 -44.85 -11.71 35.63
C VAL A 669 -44.43 -11.37 37.06
N SER A 670 -44.90 -10.23 37.55
CA SER A 670 -44.66 -9.73 38.90
C SER A 670 -45.86 -10.01 39.78
N VAL A 671 -45.65 -10.72 40.89
CA VAL A 671 -46.65 -10.96 41.94
C VAL A 671 -46.51 -9.87 43.00
N ILE A 672 -47.59 -9.12 43.22
CA ILE A 672 -47.69 -8.06 44.21
C ILE A 672 -48.38 -8.64 45.45
N ASP A 673 -47.74 -8.55 46.61
CA ASP A 673 -48.31 -9.00 47.87
C ASP A 673 -49.57 -8.20 48.23
N LEU A 674 -50.56 -8.85 48.86
CA LEU A 674 -51.75 -8.18 49.36
C LEU A 674 -51.39 -7.25 50.55
N PRO A 675 -52.05 -6.09 50.70
CA PRO A 675 -51.79 -5.18 51.80
C PRO A 675 -52.20 -5.79 53.15
N ASP A 676 -51.48 -5.45 54.23
CA ASP A 676 -51.84 -5.88 55.59
C ASP A 676 -53.08 -5.12 56.09
N THR A 677 -54.22 -5.81 56.11
CA THR A 677 -55.53 -5.27 56.51
C THR A 677 -55.81 -5.32 58.01
N SER A 678 -54.81 -5.57 58.85
CA SER A 678 -54.98 -5.62 60.31
C SER A 678 -55.47 -4.28 60.87
N VAL A 679 -56.49 -4.32 61.74
CA VAL A 679 -57.06 -3.15 62.42
C VAL A 679 -57.04 -3.33 63.94
N ILE A 680 -56.74 -2.25 64.66
CA ILE A 680 -56.82 -2.13 66.11
C ILE A 680 -58.10 -1.36 66.47
N LEU A 681 -58.90 -1.91 67.39
CA LEU A 681 -60.10 -1.27 67.95
C LEU A 681 -59.82 -0.77 69.38
N SER A 682 -60.05 0.52 69.63
CA SER A 682 -59.96 1.15 70.95
C SER A 682 -61.20 2.01 71.22
N GLY A 683 -62.12 1.53 72.07
CA GLY A 683 -63.39 2.18 72.32
C GLY A 683 -64.28 2.21 71.06
N ASN A 684 -64.57 3.40 70.54
CA ASN A 684 -65.29 3.58 69.27
C ASN A 684 -64.38 3.98 68.08
N GLN A 685 -63.05 3.92 68.26
CA GLN A 685 -62.07 4.26 67.22
C GLN A 685 -61.38 3.00 66.69
N LEU A 686 -61.37 2.86 65.37
CA LEU A 686 -60.67 1.83 64.60
C LEU A 686 -59.45 2.47 63.94
N ALA A 687 -58.32 1.76 63.94
CA ALA A 687 -57.09 2.23 63.32
C ALA A 687 -56.43 1.10 62.52
N ALA A 688 -56.10 1.37 61.25
CA ALA A 688 -55.29 0.46 60.45
C ALA A 688 -53.89 0.31 61.08
N VAL A 689 -53.39 -0.93 61.17
CA VAL A 689 -52.02 -1.21 61.63
C VAL A 689 -51.02 -0.81 60.54
N SER A 690 -51.33 -1.13 59.27
CA SER A 690 -50.54 -0.66 58.14
C SER A 690 -50.60 0.87 58.04
N GLY A 691 -49.46 1.48 57.73
CA GLY A 691 -49.30 2.91 57.47
C GLY A 691 -49.17 3.25 55.98
N VAL A 692 -49.38 2.29 55.09
CA VAL A 692 -49.12 2.36 53.65
C VAL A 692 -50.39 2.01 52.86
N GLY A 693 -50.56 2.61 51.68
CA GLY A 693 -51.75 2.43 50.83
C GLY A 693 -52.86 3.47 51.03
N ALA A 694 -53.94 3.33 50.24
CA ALA A 694 -55.16 4.11 50.37
C ALA A 694 -56.18 3.35 51.23
N TYR A 695 -56.82 4.04 52.17
CA TYR A 695 -57.80 3.45 53.09
C TYR A 695 -59.22 3.82 52.67
N GLN A 696 -60.15 2.89 52.85
CA GLN A 696 -61.57 3.14 52.77
C GLN A 696 -62.29 2.32 53.83
N TRP A 697 -62.93 2.99 54.79
CA TRP A 697 -63.77 2.31 55.77
C TRP A 697 -65.14 1.98 55.18
N VAL A 698 -65.65 0.79 55.49
CA VAL A 698 -66.91 0.28 54.96
C VAL A 698 -67.81 -0.25 56.07
N ASP A 699 -69.11 -0.13 55.88
CA ASP A 699 -70.14 -0.65 56.78
C ASP A 699 -70.50 -2.09 56.38
N CYS A 700 -70.08 -3.06 57.19
CA CYS A 700 -70.34 -4.47 56.95
C CYS A 700 -71.84 -4.81 57.06
N ASP A 701 -72.58 -4.13 57.94
CA ASP A 701 -74.00 -4.39 58.15
C ASP A 701 -74.85 -3.94 56.97
N ASN A 702 -74.33 -3.02 56.16
CA ASN A 702 -74.94 -2.54 54.93
C ASN A 702 -74.24 -3.08 53.66
N GLY A 703 -73.77 -4.33 53.70
CA GLY A 703 -73.19 -5.01 52.54
C GLY A 703 -71.86 -4.43 52.07
N TYR A 704 -71.01 -4.00 53.01
CA TYR A 704 -69.73 -3.32 52.75
C TYR A 704 -69.88 -2.00 52.00
N ALA A 705 -70.97 -1.26 52.25
CA ALA A 705 -71.17 0.06 51.67
C ALA A 705 -70.08 1.03 52.16
N GLU A 706 -69.50 1.81 51.23
CA GLU A 706 -68.47 2.80 51.55
C GLU A 706 -68.99 3.88 52.51
N LEU A 707 -68.22 4.14 53.57
CA LEU A 707 -68.45 5.28 54.44
C LEU A 707 -67.82 6.52 53.81
N ASN A 708 -68.68 7.40 53.30
CA ASN A 708 -68.25 8.53 52.48
C ASN A 708 -67.34 9.50 53.26
N GLY A 709 -66.12 9.70 52.75
CA GLY A 709 -65.10 10.57 53.34
C GLY A 709 -64.22 9.93 54.41
N GLU A 710 -64.51 8.68 54.81
CA GLU A 710 -63.72 7.94 55.80
C GLU A 710 -62.56 7.21 55.12
N THR A 711 -61.55 7.97 54.71
CA THR A 711 -60.35 7.47 54.02
C THR A 711 -59.05 7.67 54.81
N ASN A 712 -59.16 8.06 56.08
CA ASN A 712 -58.01 8.21 56.96
C ASN A 712 -57.59 6.84 57.52
N GLN A 713 -56.32 6.74 57.95
CA GLN A 713 -55.81 5.54 58.63
C GLN A 713 -56.62 5.19 59.89
N THR A 714 -57.26 6.19 60.51
CA THR A 714 -58.16 6.01 61.65
C THR A 714 -59.59 6.44 61.30
N PHE A 715 -60.55 5.74 61.90
CA PHE A 715 -61.98 6.01 61.78
C PHE A 715 -62.64 5.94 63.14
N THR A 716 -63.53 6.88 63.45
CA THR A 716 -64.29 6.91 64.70
C THR A 716 -65.77 6.67 64.40
N ALA A 717 -66.31 5.55 64.85
CA ALA A 717 -67.70 5.19 64.60
C ALA A 717 -68.67 6.10 65.36
N SER A 718 -69.66 6.66 64.66
CA SER A 718 -70.71 7.51 65.22
C SER A 718 -71.92 6.72 65.74
N GLY A 719 -72.02 5.44 65.43
CA GLY A 719 -73.09 4.53 65.85
C GLY A 719 -72.56 3.13 66.14
N SER A 720 -73.35 2.31 66.84
CA SER A 720 -73.04 0.90 66.99
C SER A 720 -73.25 0.16 65.66
N GLY A 721 -72.30 -0.68 65.25
CA GLY A 721 -72.32 -1.39 63.97
C GLY A 721 -71.04 -2.19 63.72
N ASN A 722 -70.99 -2.93 62.61
CA ASN A 722 -69.82 -3.67 62.15
C ASN A 722 -69.11 -2.92 61.02
N TYR A 723 -67.83 -2.63 61.19
CA TYR A 723 -67.03 -1.87 60.23
C TYR A 723 -65.81 -2.66 59.78
N ALA A 724 -65.44 -2.57 58.50
CA ALA A 724 -64.21 -3.14 57.97
C ALA A 724 -63.38 -2.07 57.26
N LEU A 725 -62.11 -2.38 57.05
CA LEU A 725 -61.16 -1.55 56.32
C LEU A 725 -60.81 -2.21 55.00
N VAL A 726 -60.99 -1.48 53.91
CA VAL A 726 -60.39 -1.82 52.61
C VAL A 726 -59.08 -1.04 52.49
N ILE A 727 -57.98 -1.74 52.22
CA ILE A 727 -56.69 -1.11 51.90
C ILE A 727 -56.36 -1.41 50.45
N THR A 728 -55.99 -0.38 49.68
CA THR A 728 -55.44 -0.51 48.33
C THR A 728 -53.98 -0.07 48.31
N GLU A 729 -53.07 -0.99 48.01
CA GLU A 729 -51.64 -0.71 47.88
C GLU A 729 -51.09 -1.31 46.58
N ASN A 730 -50.31 -0.53 45.82
CA ASN A 730 -49.71 -0.93 44.53
C ASN A 730 -50.69 -1.52 43.50
N GLY A 731 -51.98 -1.14 43.56
CA GLY A 731 -53.04 -1.63 42.67
C GLY A 731 -53.81 -2.84 43.21
N CYS A 732 -53.33 -3.48 44.28
CA CYS A 732 -53.98 -4.60 44.95
C CYS A 732 -54.82 -4.11 46.12
N SER A 733 -56.04 -4.64 46.25
CA SER A 733 -56.93 -4.31 47.37
C SER A 733 -57.28 -5.56 48.17
N ASP A 734 -57.23 -5.44 49.49
CA ASP A 734 -57.72 -6.47 50.40
C ASP A 734 -58.63 -5.83 51.46
N THR A 735 -59.52 -6.63 52.05
CA THR A 735 -60.50 -6.17 53.04
C THR A 735 -60.31 -6.90 54.36
N SER A 736 -60.20 -6.13 55.44
CA SER A 736 -60.12 -6.67 56.79
C SER A 736 -61.36 -7.47 57.16
N SER A 737 -61.26 -8.29 58.21
CA SER A 737 -62.46 -8.79 58.89
C SER A 737 -63.33 -7.64 59.44
N CYS A 738 -64.61 -7.89 59.71
CA CYS A 738 -65.50 -6.89 60.29
C CYS A 738 -65.28 -6.77 61.81
N TYR A 739 -65.14 -5.53 62.28
CA TYR A 739 -64.96 -5.19 63.68
C TYR A 739 -66.26 -4.61 64.25
N ASN A 740 -66.76 -5.20 65.34
CA ASN A 740 -67.96 -4.73 66.00
C ASN A 740 -67.66 -3.55 66.94
N VAL A 741 -68.35 -2.42 66.75
CA VAL A 741 -68.23 -1.22 67.58
C VAL A 741 -69.56 -0.94 68.27
N MET A 742 -69.54 -0.57 69.57
CA MET A 742 -70.72 -0.18 70.33
C MET A 742 -70.55 1.23 70.92
N THR A 743 -71.45 2.17 70.63
CA THR A 743 -71.33 3.60 71.02
C THR A 743 -72.19 4.04 72.23
N VAL A 744 -73.00 3.15 72.80
CA VAL A 744 -73.74 3.37 74.07
C VAL A 744 -73.56 2.17 74.99
N GLY A 745 -72.57 2.26 75.87
CA GLY A 745 -72.32 1.32 76.96
C GLY A 745 -72.57 1.98 78.31
N VAL A 746 -73.40 1.34 79.14
CA VAL A 746 -73.42 1.55 80.59
C VAL A 746 -72.06 1.11 81.11
N ASP A 747 -71.46 1.96 81.94
CA ASP A 747 -70.16 1.77 82.59
C ASP A 747 -70.27 0.58 83.58
N ASP A 748 -70.18 -0.63 83.05
CA ASP A 748 -70.00 -1.84 83.83
C ASP A 748 -68.50 -2.11 83.91
N ALA A 749 -67.94 -1.76 85.06
CA ALA A 749 -66.68 -2.26 85.56
C ALA A 749 -66.77 -3.79 85.71
N LEU A 750 -66.66 -4.50 84.59
CA LEU A 750 -66.51 -5.94 84.50
C LEU A 750 -65.13 -6.21 83.92
N ALA A 751 -64.22 -6.58 84.83
CA ALA A 751 -62.95 -7.27 84.58
C ALA A 751 -62.18 -6.84 83.33
N GLN A 752 -61.30 -5.84 83.46
CA GLN A 752 -60.10 -5.80 82.62
C GLN A 752 -59.31 -7.08 82.90
N GLU A 753 -59.46 -8.07 82.02
CA GLU A 753 -58.46 -9.12 81.89
C GLU A 753 -57.11 -8.43 81.62
N PRO A 754 -56.05 -8.72 82.39
CA PRO A 754 -54.75 -8.10 82.17
C PRO A 754 -54.28 -8.32 80.71
N VAL A 755 -53.94 -7.23 80.01
CA VAL A 755 -53.42 -7.29 78.65
C VAL A 755 -51.97 -7.76 78.71
N LEU A 756 -51.77 -9.04 78.42
CA LEU A 756 -50.45 -9.62 78.19
C LEU A 756 -50.41 -10.25 76.79
N LEU A 757 -49.64 -9.60 75.91
CA LEU A 757 -49.48 -9.94 74.49
C LEU A 757 -48.02 -10.26 74.17
N LEU A 758 -47.83 -11.22 73.28
CA LEU A 758 -46.54 -11.54 72.68
C LEU A 758 -46.63 -11.25 71.18
N TYR A 759 -45.75 -10.36 70.68
CA TYR A 759 -45.72 -9.94 69.28
C TYR A 759 -44.29 -10.02 68.71
N PRO A 760 -44.12 -10.38 67.43
CA PRO A 760 -45.13 -10.91 66.51
C PRO A 760 -45.51 -12.37 66.84
N ASN A 761 -46.74 -12.77 66.53
CA ASN A 761 -47.19 -14.15 66.68
C ASN A 761 -48.14 -14.50 65.51
N PRO A 762 -47.72 -15.26 64.49
CA PRO A 762 -46.51 -16.11 64.44
C PRO A 762 -45.19 -15.32 64.36
N SER A 763 -44.05 -15.93 64.73
CA SER A 763 -42.70 -15.34 64.65
C SER A 763 -41.65 -16.38 64.27
N SER A 764 -40.52 -15.94 63.69
CA SER A 764 -39.34 -16.77 63.43
C SER A 764 -38.52 -17.14 64.67
N GLY A 765 -38.97 -16.73 65.86
CA GLY A 765 -38.43 -17.18 67.15
C GLY A 765 -38.31 -16.08 68.20
N GLN A 766 -38.37 -14.79 67.84
CA GLN A 766 -38.32 -13.70 68.82
C GLN A 766 -39.72 -13.13 69.09
N PHE A 767 -40.09 -13.05 70.36
CA PHE A 767 -41.37 -12.49 70.81
C PHE A 767 -41.11 -11.39 71.84
N GLN A 768 -41.63 -10.20 71.59
CA GLN A 768 -41.62 -9.11 72.55
C GLN A 768 -42.88 -9.17 73.42
N MET A 769 -42.70 -9.06 74.74
CA MET A 769 -43.80 -8.97 75.68
C MET A 769 -44.29 -7.52 75.83
N ILE A 770 -45.60 -7.34 75.67
CA ILE A 770 -46.33 -6.12 76.03
C ILE A 770 -47.30 -6.49 77.15
N SER A 771 -47.14 -5.88 78.32
CA SER A 771 -47.89 -6.20 79.53
C SER A 771 -48.31 -4.93 80.26
N ASP A 772 -49.55 -4.86 80.73
CA ASP A 772 -50.06 -3.86 81.67
C ASP A 772 -50.08 -4.33 83.13
N VAL A 773 -49.61 -5.55 83.40
CA VAL A 773 -49.56 -6.20 84.72
C VAL A 773 -48.29 -5.84 85.52
N ALA A 774 -48.37 -5.85 86.85
CA ALA A 774 -47.23 -5.64 87.76
C ALA A 774 -46.11 -6.68 87.58
N LEU A 775 -44.86 -6.19 87.58
CA LEU A 775 -43.62 -6.95 87.33
C LEU A 775 -42.72 -6.96 88.58
N PRO A 776 -41.82 -7.93 88.76
CA PRO A 776 -41.43 -8.99 87.80
C PRO A 776 -42.35 -10.22 87.82
N MET A 777 -42.31 -11.00 86.73
CA MET A 777 -43.05 -12.26 86.59
C MET A 777 -42.16 -13.40 86.07
N GLU A 778 -42.52 -14.63 86.43
CA GLU A 778 -41.92 -15.86 85.91
C GLU A 778 -42.59 -16.27 84.60
N VAL A 779 -41.77 -16.57 83.58
CA VAL A 779 -42.23 -16.99 82.26
C VAL A 779 -41.66 -18.34 81.91
N THR A 780 -42.52 -19.27 81.51
CA THR A 780 -42.13 -20.62 81.10
C THR A 780 -42.85 -21.02 79.83
N VAL A 781 -42.12 -21.50 78.84
CA VAL A 781 -42.65 -21.98 77.55
C VAL A 781 -42.61 -23.49 77.51
N PHE A 782 -43.71 -24.10 77.10
CA PHE A 782 -43.90 -25.53 76.93
C PHE A 782 -44.21 -25.87 75.48
N ASN A 783 -43.75 -27.02 74.99
CA ASN A 783 -44.31 -27.62 73.78
C ASN A 783 -45.66 -28.32 74.09
N LEU A 784 -46.36 -28.81 73.06
CA LEU A 784 -47.69 -29.45 73.22
C LEU A 784 -47.68 -30.76 74.05
N ILE A 785 -46.53 -31.40 74.23
CA ILE A 785 -46.39 -32.58 75.09
C ILE A 785 -46.05 -32.21 76.56
N GLY A 786 -45.97 -30.91 76.87
CA GLY A 786 -45.76 -30.39 78.23
C GLY A 786 -44.29 -30.28 78.66
N GLN A 787 -43.34 -30.47 77.75
CA GLN A 787 -41.92 -30.30 78.02
C GLN A 787 -41.54 -28.81 77.97
N THR A 788 -40.84 -28.33 79.00
CA THR A 788 -40.32 -26.96 79.06
C THR A 788 -39.20 -26.75 78.02
N VAL A 789 -39.35 -25.72 77.19
CA VAL A 789 -38.36 -25.30 76.18
C VAL A 789 -37.68 -23.97 76.53
N TYR A 790 -38.29 -23.14 77.38
CA TYR A 790 -37.70 -21.88 77.85
C TYR A 790 -38.25 -21.54 79.25
N THR A 791 -37.42 -20.98 80.13
CA THR A 791 -37.83 -20.45 81.44
C THR A 791 -37.02 -19.20 81.78
N ASN A 792 -37.69 -18.18 82.33
CA ASN A 792 -37.07 -16.99 82.91
C ASN A 792 -37.83 -16.57 84.18
N GLY A 793 -37.14 -16.54 85.31
CA GLY A 793 -37.76 -16.29 86.63
C GLY A 793 -37.89 -14.82 87.05
N ASN A 794 -37.48 -13.86 86.21
CA ASN A 794 -37.44 -12.45 86.63
C ASN A 794 -37.62 -11.47 85.45
N MET A 795 -38.72 -11.59 84.71
CA MET A 795 -38.98 -10.76 83.52
C MET A 795 -39.52 -9.37 83.90
N THR A 796 -38.98 -8.32 83.27
CA THR A 796 -39.38 -6.90 83.41
C THR A 796 -40.08 -6.38 82.14
N SER A 797 -40.50 -5.12 82.11
CA SER A 797 -41.32 -4.58 81.00
C SER A 797 -40.54 -4.58 79.69
N ASN A 798 -41.19 -4.95 78.59
CA ASN A 798 -40.60 -5.05 77.24
C ASN A 798 -39.51 -6.13 77.07
N ALA A 799 -39.51 -7.16 77.91
CA ALA A 799 -38.58 -8.29 77.76
C ALA A 799 -38.85 -9.09 76.46
N ILE A 800 -37.78 -9.64 75.89
CA ILE A 800 -37.81 -10.49 74.69
C ILE A 800 -37.71 -11.96 75.11
N ILE A 801 -38.63 -12.78 74.63
CA ILE A 801 -38.54 -14.24 74.66
C ILE A 801 -37.93 -14.67 73.34
N ASP A 802 -36.72 -15.23 73.40
CA ASP A 802 -35.98 -15.70 72.24
C ASP A 802 -36.02 -17.24 72.18
N LEU A 803 -36.70 -17.75 71.17
CA LEU A 803 -36.85 -19.15 70.78
C LEU A 803 -36.23 -19.40 69.40
N THR A 804 -35.34 -18.51 68.92
CA THR A 804 -34.60 -18.75 67.68
C THR A 804 -33.80 -20.06 67.79
N GLY A 805 -33.99 -20.96 66.82
CA GLY A 805 -33.40 -22.30 66.85
C GLY A 805 -34.27 -23.40 67.48
N VAL A 806 -35.47 -23.09 67.96
CA VAL A 806 -36.49 -24.09 68.29
C VAL A 806 -37.26 -24.50 67.01
N GLU A 807 -37.71 -25.76 66.93
CA GLU A 807 -38.47 -26.26 65.77
C GLU A 807 -39.80 -25.51 65.55
N ASN A 808 -40.25 -25.47 64.29
CA ASN A 808 -41.53 -24.85 63.95
C ASN A 808 -42.69 -25.61 64.62
N GLY A 809 -43.57 -24.90 65.32
CA GLY A 809 -44.65 -25.53 66.07
C GLY A 809 -45.42 -24.60 66.99
N LEU A 810 -46.54 -25.10 67.52
CA LEU A 810 -47.36 -24.39 68.50
C LEU A 810 -46.82 -24.64 69.91
N TYR A 811 -46.58 -23.57 70.66
CA TYR A 811 -46.08 -23.59 72.03
C TYR A 811 -47.05 -22.89 72.98
N GLN A 812 -47.03 -23.28 74.25
CA GLN A 812 -47.78 -22.65 75.33
C GLN A 812 -46.83 -21.89 76.25
N VAL A 813 -47.03 -20.58 76.40
CA VAL A 813 -46.29 -19.72 77.32
C VAL A 813 -47.14 -19.47 78.56
N ARG A 814 -46.60 -19.80 79.73
CA ARG A 814 -47.19 -19.50 81.03
C ARG A 814 -46.47 -18.31 81.65
N PHE A 815 -47.25 -17.35 82.15
CA PHE A 815 -46.83 -16.18 82.92
C PHE A 815 -47.37 -16.31 84.33
N TYR A 816 -46.51 -16.16 85.34
CA TYR A 816 -46.88 -16.39 86.74
C TYR A 816 -46.24 -15.36 87.69
N ASN A 817 -47.05 -14.78 88.58
CA ASN A 817 -46.65 -14.06 89.80
C ASN A 817 -47.70 -14.29 90.91
N GLU A 818 -47.59 -13.60 92.05
CA GLU A 818 -48.51 -13.80 93.19
C GLU A 818 -49.98 -13.42 92.88
N ASP A 819 -50.22 -12.55 91.89
CA ASP A 819 -51.54 -12.01 91.53
C ASP A 819 -52.12 -12.59 90.23
N VAL A 820 -51.30 -13.12 89.32
CA VAL A 820 -51.67 -13.52 87.96
C VAL A 820 -51.03 -14.85 87.57
N ASN A 821 -51.85 -15.77 87.04
CA ASN A 821 -51.41 -17.01 86.39
C ASN A 821 -52.12 -17.15 85.04
N LEU A 822 -51.39 -16.88 83.95
CA LEU A 822 -51.95 -16.75 82.61
C LEU A 822 -51.21 -17.66 81.63
N VAL A 823 -51.93 -18.28 80.69
CA VAL A 823 -51.33 -19.07 79.61
C VAL A 823 -51.74 -18.48 78.25
N ARG A 824 -50.78 -18.39 77.33
CA ARG A 824 -50.94 -17.93 75.95
C ARG A 824 -50.34 -18.95 74.99
N GLN A 825 -50.86 -19.00 73.76
CA GLN A 825 -50.29 -19.82 72.70
C GLN A 825 -49.49 -18.95 71.74
N ILE A 826 -48.34 -19.44 71.33
CA ILE A 826 -47.49 -18.81 70.31
C ILE A 826 -47.12 -19.82 69.22
N LEU A 827 -46.99 -19.34 67.99
CA LEU A 827 -46.57 -20.13 66.84
C LEU A 827 -45.15 -19.68 66.43
N VAL A 828 -44.21 -20.62 66.46
CA VAL A 828 -42.88 -20.43 65.88
C VAL A 828 -42.89 -20.96 64.46
N GLN A 829 -42.57 -20.11 63.49
CA GLN A 829 -42.48 -20.43 62.07
C GLN A 829 -41.28 -19.69 61.46
N GLN A 830 -40.19 -20.41 61.24
CA GLN A 830 -39.02 -19.95 60.50
C GLN A 830 -39.28 -19.86 58.99
#